data_AF-A0A0D7BEG6-F1
#
_entry.id   AF-A0A0D7BEG6-F1
#
_cell.length_a   1.000
_cell.length_b   1.000
_cell.length_c   1.000
_cell.angle_alpha   90.00
_cell.angle_beta   90.00
_cell.angle_gamma   90.00
#
_symmetry.space_group_name_H-M   'P 1'
#
loop_
_entity.id
_entity.type
_entity.pdbx_description
1 polymer ?
#
loop_
_entity_poly.entity_id
_entity_poly.type
_entity_poly.pdbx_seq_one_letter_code
_entity_poly.pdbx_strand_id
1 'polypeptide(L)'
;MSLYPRLMAILRSAWLIGLFTSAKAFKVQLSPASLTAHVLPGYESWSVTQEEVSSEFHVGNLSLTLKALDDTLNGGRNKIISESVTSYLGQWIVGMGVSSSTTDGNLGLELTIAGLEEGEHSLLTYHNAWDALNAAPTLKITVDGNVLESSYNQTVRANSIWDSAASYLTFNATSGKAVVIAYAPIDGSSTDKRAYLNGLELDVPNISTQPSYPDPEDGDEHIAADNGSYDLTFTPAPNAASYDIYLSTESEAAVESASTDSSEFLGSVDEPRYHLTSISSLKTYWWRVDTILNNGITVAGRVWTFRSRQLAFPGADGFGRYARGGRAGSVLRVTTLEDYIPGDEAPIEGSLRWAIEENTGPRVIIFDVGGVSTLKARLTITDDYITVAGQTAPGKGIVFQGYTLGLSGVHDVIIRHIRVRPGTSSGETIDGMGMRGSNFCIFDRCSISWTIDESFSSRDAYNITLQRTLISEPLNAAGHQNYPAGTQHGYAASIGGNTGTFHHNLLAHAEGRSWSMAGGLDSTGAFNGGLVLVNNVVYNYGDRVTDGGAHQVDFIGNYYKPGPSSTRFYTLQATYEDGFPGTQQYYCEGNMIPGYFDAESTQVVEDTGGNDVVGACYARISIDPAPDYEYFLDRPFFPDSVTYQDAIEAYKIVLSDVGANVPTLDEHDTRIVRETLENTTTYVGSYTGKEGIIDSPDDVGGLEDWPETKRPAWDVDSDGDGVPDWWDGSTGGEGYTTLDGYLNWLADAHIFVAPGEAVDVSLTNLTRGFVEPVFEVTVDKGSVSVANGTATYNAPDEAGIASMFVSLTDNEGSNWDRNVGIGIVDGYERS
;
A
#
# COMPACT_ATOMS: atom_id res chain seq x y z
N MET A 1 -17.77 -5.38 73.48
CA MET A 1 -18.04 -3.93 73.63
C MET A 1 -18.21 -3.37 72.22
N SER A 2 -19.28 -2.73 71.76
CA SER A 2 -20.64 -2.44 72.24
C SER A 2 -21.40 -1.88 71.00
N LEU A 3 -22.53 -2.47 70.63
CA LEU A 3 -23.87 -1.85 70.52
C LEU A 3 -24.16 -0.89 69.31
N TYR A 4 -25.09 -1.35 68.45
CA TYR A 4 -26.11 -0.63 67.64
C TYR A 4 -27.05 0.26 68.53
N PRO A 5 -28.07 1.08 68.07
CA PRO A 5 -28.77 1.19 66.74
C PRO A 5 -29.35 2.58 66.25
N ARG A 6 -29.85 2.60 64.98
CA ARG A 6 -31.08 3.23 64.34
C ARG A 6 -31.50 4.72 64.51
N LEU A 7 -31.84 5.38 63.37
CA LEU A 7 -33.19 5.97 63.02
C LEU A 7 -33.21 6.49 61.54
N MET A 8 -34.04 5.94 60.64
CA MET A 8 -35.31 6.48 60.05
C MET A 8 -35.23 7.63 59.00
N ALA A 9 -35.22 7.25 57.71
CA ALA A 9 -36.16 7.55 56.60
C ALA A 9 -36.85 8.95 56.38
N ILE A 10 -36.89 9.32 55.08
CA ILE A 10 -37.91 10.07 54.27
C ILE A 10 -37.60 11.53 53.86
N LEU A 11 -37.32 11.73 52.55
CA LEU A 11 -37.86 12.76 51.61
C LEU A 11 -37.08 12.67 50.27
N ARG A 12 -37.47 11.84 49.30
CA ARG A 12 -38.34 12.12 48.13
C ARG A 12 -37.97 13.34 47.27
N SER A 13 -37.45 13.01 46.08
CA SER A 13 -37.80 13.56 44.76
C SER A 13 -37.15 14.87 44.30
N ALA A 14 -36.21 14.79 43.36
CA ALA A 14 -36.33 15.34 41.99
C ALA A 14 -34.98 15.22 41.22
N TRP A 15 -35.09 14.93 39.92
CA TRP A 15 -34.03 14.84 38.90
C TRP A 15 -33.15 13.58 38.92
N LEU A 16 -33.69 12.48 38.37
CA LEU A 16 -32.87 11.55 37.60
C LEU A 16 -32.53 12.24 36.27
N ILE A 17 -31.32 12.75 36.13
CA ILE A 17 -30.62 12.71 34.86
C ILE A 17 -29.69 11.52 35.03
N GLY A 18 -30.01 10.42 34.33
CA GLY A 18 -29.17 9.24 34.29
C GLY A 18 -27.85 9.65 33.64
N LEU A 19 -26.82 9.79 34.45
CA LEU A 19 -25.44 9.64 34.01
C LEU A 19 -25.29 8.17 33.61
N PHE A 20 -25.54 7.87 32.33
CA PHE A 20 -25.06 6.63 31.73
C PHE A 20 -23.53 6.71 31.74
N THR A 21 -22.93 6.02 32.70
CA THR A 21 -21.52 5.64 32.60
C THR A 21 -21.37 4.84 31.31
N SER A 22 -20.65 5.39 30.33
CA SER A 22 -20.37 4.78 29.04
C SER A 22 -19.73 3.39 29.25
N ALA A 23 -20.57 2.35 29.17
CA ALA A 23 -20.12 1.04 28.76
C ALA A 23 -19.89 1.14 27.26
N LYS A 24 -18.72 0.69 26.79
CA LYS A 24 -18.35 0.62 25.38
C LYS A 24 -19.54 0.07 24.57
N ALA A 25 -19.93 0.76 23.50
CA ALA A 25 -21.04 0.33 22.64
C ALA A 25 -20.82 -1.11 22.14
N PHE A 26 -21.83 -1.97 22.25
CA PHE A 26 -21.73 -3.36 21.78
C PHE A 26 -22.19 -3.45 20.32
N LYS A 27 -21.25 -3.75 19.42
CA LYS A 27 -21.48 -3.77 17.97
C LYS A 27 -21.05 -5.12 17.39
N VAL A 28 -21.85 -5.67 16.47
CA VAL A 28 -21.60 -6.98 15.87
C VAL A 28 -21.82 -6.91 14.35
N GLN A 29 -20.84 -7.40 13.60
CA GLN A 29 -20.98 -7.69 12.16
C GLN A 29 -21.40 -9.16 11.99
N LEU A 30 -22.36 -9.43 11.10
CA LEU A 30 -22.74 -10.79 10.75
C LEU A 30 -21.98 -11.22 9.50
N SER A 31 -21.11 -12.22 9.65
CA SER A 31 -20.28 -12.74 8.57
C SER A 31 -20.65 -14.18 8.23
N PRO A 32 -21.02 -14.49 6.99
CA PRO A 32 -21.25 -15.88 6.57
C PRO A 32 -19.98 -16.71 6.73
N ALA A 33 -20.06 -17.89 7.34
CA ALA A 33 -18.89 -18.74 7.62
C ALA A 33 -18.16 -19.24 6.36
N SER A 34 -18.80 -19.18 5.18
CA SER A 34 -18.17 -19.53 3.89
C SER A 34 -17.37 -18.38 3.28
N LEU A 35 -17.36 -17.20 3.90
CA LEU A 35 -16.71 -16.00 3.43
C LEU A 35 -15.62 -15.57 4.39
N THR A 36 -14.57 -14.97 3.86
CA THR A 36 -13.54 -14.32 4.68
C THR A 36 -14.16 -13.07 5.30
N ALA A 37 -14.21 -13.02 6.64
CA ALA A 37 -14.63 -11.84 7.37
C ALA A 37 -13.51 -10.81 7.38
N HIS A 38 -13.86 -9.54 7.20
CA HIS A 38 -12.93 -8.43 7.42
C HIS A 38 -12.99 -8.02 8.87
N VAL A 39 -11.83 -7.83 9.51
CA VAL A 39 -11.78 -7.35 10.90
C VAL A 39 -12.16 -5.86 10.89
N LEU A 40 -13.26 -5.52 11.54
CA LEU A 40 -13.73 -4.15 11.68
C LEU A 40 -13.40 -3.60 13.07
N PRO A 41 -12.61 -2.51 13.18
CA PRO A 41 -12.35 -1.86 14.46
C PRO A 41 -13.66 -1.53 15.19
N GLY A 42 -13.74 -1.94 16.46
CA GLY A 42 -14.92 -1.69 17.30
C GLY A 42 -16.12 -2.62 17.08
N TYR A 43 -16.04 -3.58 16.15
CA TYR A 43 -17.08 -4.60 15.94
C TYR A 43 -16.58 -5.99 16.31
N GLU A 44 -17.43 -6.75 16.97
CA GLU A 44 -17.24 -8.19 17.11
C GLU A 44 -17.72 -8.89 15.81
N SER A 45 -17.01 -9.94 15.38
CA SER A 45 -17.39 -10.72 14.19
C SER A 45 -18.17 -11.97 14.58
N TRP A 46 -19.45 -12.02 14.22
CA TRP A 46 -20.28 -13.20 14.39
C TRP A 46 -20.26 -14.05 13.11
N SER A 47 -19.47 -15.13 13.12
CA SER A 47 -19.46 -16.11 12.05
C SER A 47 -20.74 -16.97 12.07
N VAL A 48 -21.52 -16.94 11.00
CA VAL A 48 -22.81 -17.65 10.89
C VAL A 48 -22.71 -18.77 9.86
N THR A 49 -22.86 -20.02 10.32
CA THR A 49 -22.90 -21.21 9.47
C THR A 49 -24.21 -21.24 8.68
N GLN A 50 -24.12 -21.48 7.38
CA GLN A 50 -25.27 -21.61 6.49
C GLN A 50 -25.90 -23.00 6.61
N GLU A 51 -27.14 -23.15 6.13
CA GLU A 51 -27.93 -24.40 6.17
C GLU A 51 -28.36 -24.84 7.58
N GLU A 52 -27.95 -24.12 8.62
CA GLU A 52 -28.41 -24.30 10.00
C GLU A 52 -29.68 -23.51 10.27
N VAL A 53 -30.54 -24.00 11.18
CA VAL A 53 -31.77 -23.29 11.56
C VAL A 53 -31.47 -22.08 12.44
N SER A 54 -30.38 -22.13 13.20
CA SER A 54 -29.98 -21.06 14.12
C SER A 54 -28.46 -21.01 14.33
N SER A 55 -27.97 -19.83 14.68
CA SER A 55 -26.61 -19.57 15.12
C SER A 55 -26.64 -18.85 16.47
N GLU A 56 -25.61 -19.04 17.29
CA GLU A 56 -25.45 -18.38 18.59
C GLU A 56 -24.11 -17.64 18.67
N PHE A 57 -24.10 -16.53 19.40
CA PHE A 57 -22.93 -15.71 19.67
C PHE A 57 -22.95 -15.22 21.11
N HIS A 58 -21.81 -15.33 21.79
CA HIS A 58 -21.70 -14.99 23.21
C HIS A 58 -20.57 -13.99 23.42
N VAL A 59 -20.85 -12.91 24.15
CA VAL A 59 -19.84 -11.93 24.59
C VAL A 59 -20.15 -11.53 26.03
N GLY A 60 -19.24 -11.89 26.94
CA GLY A 60 -19.46 -11.70 28.36
C GLY A 60 -20.74 -12.39 28.83
N ASN A 61 -21.68 -11.61 29.37
CA ASN A 61 -23.00 -12.10 29.82
C ASN A 61 -24.07 -12.07 28.72
N LEU A 62 -23.80 -11.42 27.58
CA LEU A 62 -24.74 -11.32 26.47
C LEU A 62 -24.70 -12.60 25.62
N SER A 63 -25.89 -13.07 25.26
CA SER A 63 -26.10 -14.19 24.35
C SER A 63 -27.06 -13.75 23.25
N LEU A 64 -26.58 -13.81 22.01
CA LEU A 64 -27.37 -13.56 20.81
C LEU A 64 -27.66 -14.89 20.12
N THR A 65 -28.92 -15.11 19.76
CA THR A 65 -29.32 -16.26 18.93
C THR A 65 -30.04 -15.74 17.70
N LEU A 66 -29.50 -16.00 16.51
CA LEU A 66 -30.16 -15.69 15.24
C LEU A 66 -30.77 -16.96 14.70
N LYS A 67 -32.06 -16.93 14.35
CA LYS A 67 -32.80 -18.07 13.86
C LYS A 67 -33.56 -17.74 12.57
N ALA A 68 -33.53 -18.66 11.62
CA ALA A 68 -34.42 -18.64 10.47
C ALA A 68 -35.77 -19.28 10.83
N LEU A 69 -36.87 -18.57 10.59
CA LEU A 69 -38.22 -19.03 10.94
C LEU A 69 -38.77 -19.97 9.88
N ASP A 70 -38.98 -21.24 10.24
CA ASP A 70 -39.41 -22.33 9.35
C ASP A 70 -38.52 -22.50 8.10
N ASP A 71 -37.24 -22.13 8.23
CA ASP A 71 -36.23 -22.14 7.17
C ASP A 71 -34.83 -22.43 7.75
N THR A 72 -33.80 -22.26 6.94
CA THR A 72 -32.38 -22.26 7.32
C THR A 72 -31.74 -20.91 7.07
N LEU A 73 -30.61 -20.63 7.73
CA LEU A 73 -29.81 -19.45 7.54
C LEU A 73 -28.99 -19.58 6.24
N ASN A 74 -28.93 -18.48 5.50
CA ASN A 74 -28.12 -18.32 4.29
C ASN A 74 -27.26 -17.06 4.44
N GLY A 75 -26.21 -16.94 3.64
CA GLY A 75 -25.34 -15.77 3.66
C GLY A 75 -24.80 -15.40 2.29
N GLY A 76 -24.40 -14.15 2.15
CA GLY A 76 -23.79 -13.70 0.91
C GLY A 76 -23.09 -12.36 1.05
N ARG A 77 -22.52 -11.90 -0.07
CA ARG A 77 -21.80 -10.64 -0.17
C ARG A 77 -22.06 -9.94 -1.49
N ASN A 78 -22.05 -8.61 -1.45
CA ASN A 78 -21.86 -7.81 -2.64
C ASN A 78 -20.36 -7.74 -2.91
N LYS A 79 -19.90 -8.46 -3.94
CA LYS A 79 -18.49 -8.58 -4.31
C LYS A 79 -17.78 -7.22 -4.37
N ILE A 80 -18.43 -6.23 -4.97
CA ILE A 80 -17.87 -4.87 -5.16
C ILE A 80 -17.54 -4.21 -3.82
N ILE A 81 -18.46 -4.30 -2.86
CA ILE A 81 -18.31 -3.67 -1.54
C ILE A 81 -17.40 -4.52 -0.64
N SER A 82 -17.50 -5.85 -0.72
CA SER A 82 -16.71 -6.76 0.12
C SER A 82 -15.25 -6.87 -0.30
N GLU A 83 -14.90 -6.44 -1.51
CA GLU A 83 -13.52 -6.47 -2.01
C GLU A 83 -12.93 -5.04 -2.10
N SER A 84 -13.57 -4.05 -1.48
CA SER A 84 -12.95 -2.74 -1.29
C SER A 84 -11.74 -2.87 -0.36
N VAL A 85 -10.63 -2.23 -0.73
CA VAL A 85 -9.35 -2.27 -0.01
C VAL A 85 -9.49 -1.71 1.40
N THR A 86 -10.38 -0.75 1.55
CA THR A 86 -10.60 0.00 2.77
C THR A 86 -12.10 0.23 2.94
N SER A 87 -12.57 0.18 4.18
CA SER A 87 -13.98 0.39 4.53
C SER A 87 -14.16 1.75 5.21
N TYR A 88 -13.96 2.83 4.44
CA TYR A 88 -13.98 4.18 5.02
C TYR A 88 -15.36 4.69 5.45
N LEU A 89 -16.44 3.97 5.11
CA LEU A 89 -17.83 4.37 5.41
C LEU A 89 -18.68 3.16 5.87
N GLY A 90 -18.07 2.19 6.55
CA GLY A 90 -18.75 0.98 7.02
C GLY A 90 -19.22 0.05 5.89
N GLN A 91 -18.57 0.13 4.72
CA GLN A 91 -18.82 -0.71 3.55
C GLN A 91 -18.83 -2.19 3.90
N TRP A 92 -17.87 -2.68 4.67
CA TRP A 92 -17.80 -4.11 5.00
C TRP A 92 -18.94 -4.56 5.92
N ILE A 93 -19.55 -3.66 6.71
CA ILE A 93 -20.75 -3.98 7.51
C ILE A 93 -21.91 -4.29 6.58
N VAL A 94 -22.20 -3.41 5.62
CA VAL A 94 -23.39 -3.52 4.76
C VAL A 94 -23.16 -4.37 3.50
N GLY A 95 -21.90 -4.69 3.20
CA GLY A 95 -21.49 -5.46 2.03
C GLY A 95 -21.68 -6.97 2.15
N MET A 96 -21.84 -7.50 3.37
CA MET A 96 -22.14 -8.91 3.63
C MET A 96 -23.23 -9.04 4.70
N GLY A 97 -23.84 -10.22 4.80
CA GLY A 97 -24.85 -10.45 5.83
C GLY A 97 -25.49 -11.82 5.75
N VAL A 98 -26.54 -12.00 6.54
CA VAL A 98 -27.31 -13.23 6.71
C VAL A 98 -28.77 -13.01 6.35
N SER A 99 -29.40 -14.03 5.77
CA SER A 99 -30.81 -14.07 5.43
C SER A 99 -31.42 -15.43 5.74
N SER A 100 -32.73 -15.58 5.59
CA SER A 100 -33.34 -16.89 5.34
C SER A 100 -32.88 -17.45 3.98
N SER A 101 -32.91 -18.77 3.79
CA SER A 101 -32.49 -19.44 2.55
C SER A 101 -33.51 -19.31 1.42
N THR A 102 -34.80 -19.40 1.74
CA THR A 102 -35.87 -19.48 0.75
C THR A 102 -36.26 -18.09 0.26
N THR A 103 -36.31 -17.91 -1.06
CA THR A 103 -36.67 -16.64 -1.70
C THR A 103 -38.17 -16.40 -1.84
N ASP A 104 -39.00 -17.38 -1.47
CA ASP A 104 -40.47 -17.34 -1.47
C ASP A 104 -41.02 -17.65 -0.05
N GLY A 105 -42.31 -17.36 0.20
CA GLY A 105 -42.99 -17.75 1.44
C GLY A 105 -42.88 -16.78 2.63
N ASN A 106 -42.17 -15.64 2.48
CA ASN A 106 -41.97 -14.62 3.53
C ASN A 106 -41.40 -15.17 4.84
N LEU A 107 -40.45 -16.10 4.74
CA LEU A 107 -39.81 -16.70 5.91
C LEU A 107 -38.82 -15.70 6.52
N GLY A 108 -39.08 -15.30 7.77
CA GLY A 108 -38.37 -14.24 8.46
C GLY A 108 -37.17 -14.70 9.30
N LEU A 109 -36.54 -13.73 9.94
CA LEU A 109 -35.47 -13.94 10.92
C LEU A 109 -35.97 -13.60 12.33
N GLU A 110 -35.47 -14.32 13.33
CA GLU A 110 -35.69 -14.04 14.74
C GLU A 110 -34.34 -13.87 15.45
N LEU A 111 -34.12 -12.70 16.05
CA LEU A 111 -32.97 -12.40 16.89
C LEU A 111 -33.42 -12.44 18.36
N THR A 112 -32.87 -13.35 19.14
CA THR A 112 -33.07 -13.43 20.58
C THR A 112 -31.86 -12.87 21.30
N ILE A 113 -32.08 -11.94 22.23
CA ILE A 113 -31.03 -11.30 23.04
C ILE A 113 -31.28 -11.66 24.50
N ALA A 114 -30.37 -12.41 25.11
CA ALA A 114 -30.39 -12.75 26.52
C ALA A 114 -29.20 -12.13 27.25
N GLY A 115 -29.37 -11.89 28.56
CA GLY A 115 -28.31 -11.34 29.41
C GLY A 115 -28.24 -9.81 29.47
N LEU A 116 -29.22 -9.11 28.89
CA LEU A 116 -29.39 -7.66 29.08
C LEU A 116 -29.66 -7.33 30.55
N GLU A 117 -29.15 -6.18 30.99
CA GLU A 117 -29.49 -5.63 32.30
C GLU A 117 -30.98 -5.21 32.34
N GLU A 118 -31.53 -5.03 33.54
CA GLU A 118 -32.90 -4.53 33.66
C GLU A 118 -32.94 -3.03 33.37
N GLY A 119 -33.67 -2.63 32.34
CA GLY A 119 -33.71 -1.23 31.93
C GLY A 119 -34.19 -1.00 30.51
N GLU A 120 -34.15 0.26 30.10
CA GLU A 120 -34.39 0.67 28.72
C GLU A 120 -33.13 0.42 27.88
N HIS A 121 -33.32 -0.15 26.70
CA HIS A 121 -32.27 -0.45 25.74
C HIS A 121 -32.67 0.02 24.33
N SER A 122 -31.67 0.26 23.49
CA SER A 122 -31.86 0.44 22.05
C SER A 122 -31.14 -0.64 21.24
N LEU A 123 -31.70 -0.94 20.06
CA LEU A 123 -31.09 -1.83 19.08
C LEU A 123 -31.17 -1.19 17.70
N LEU A 124 -30.01 -0.98 17.09
CA LEU A 124 -29.86 -0.61 15.70
C LEU A 124 -29.50 -1.84 14.87
N THR A 125 -30.16 -2.07 13.74
CA THR A 125 -29.83 -3.17 12.81
C THR A 125 -29.81 -2.73 11.35
N TYR A 126 -28.83 -3.21 10.58
CA TYR A 126 -28.68 -2.91 9.16
C TYR A 126 -29.36 -3.96 8.28
N HIS A 127 -30.07 -3.48 7.25
CA HIS A 127 -30.92 -4.27 6.35
C HIS A 127 -30.61 -3.95 4.87
N ASN A 128 -29.59 -4.61 4.33
CA ASN A 128 -29.08 -4.41 2.99
C ASN A 128 -28.97 -5.74 2.23
N ALA A 129 -29.74 -5.89 1.17
CA ALA A 129 -29.65 -7.03 0.27
C ALA A 129 -28.37 -6.95 -0.56
N TRP A 130 -27.56 -8.01 -0.54
CA TRP A 130 -26.33 -8.09 -1.34
C TRP A 130 -26.56 -8.49 -2.79
N ASP A 131 -27.70 -9.13 -3.08
CA ASP A 131 -28.07 -9.55 -4.43
C ASP A 131 -28.48 -8.35 -5.30
N ALA A 132 -28.31 -8.48 -6.63
CA ALA A 132 -28.69 -7.45 -7.60
C ALA A 132 -30.21 -7.42 -7.80
N LEU A 133 -30.96 -7.08 -6.76
CA LEU A 133 -32.43 -7.06 -6.79
C LEU A 133 -32.96 -5.75 -7.37
N ASN A 134 -34.13 -5.78 -8.01
CA ASN A 134 -34.84 -4.56 -8.39
C ASN A 134 -35.39 -3.82 -7.15
N ALA A 135 -35.78 -4.59 -6.13
CA ALA A 135 -36.22 -4.12 -4.82
C ALA A 135 -36.13 -5.27 -3.81
N ALA A 136 -35.97 -4.95 -2.54
CA ALA A 136 -36.11 -5.89 -1.42
C ALA A 136 -37.53 -5.78 -0.81
N PRO A 137 -38.05 -6.81 -0.13
CA PRO A 137 -39.37 -6.74 0.51
C PRO A 137 -39.31 -5.80 1.73
N THR A 138 -40.46 -5.26 2.13
CA THR A 138 -40.53 -4.52 3.42
C THR A 138 -40.62 -5.50 4.58
N LEU A 139 -40.19 -5.07 5.77
CA LEU A 139 -40.21 -5.85 6.99
C LEU A 139 -41.31 -5.35 7.94
N LYS A 140 -42.01 -6.30 8.55
CA LYS A 140 -42.71 -6.08 9.81
C LYS A 140 -41.74 -6.44 10.93
N ILE A 141 -41.47 -5.51 11.83
CA ILE A 141 -40.53 -5.71 12.94
C ILE A 141 -41.30 -5.74 14.25
N THR A 142 -41.11 -6.81 15.02
CA THR A 142 -41.73 -6.98 16.34
C THR A 142 -40.69 -7.14 17.43
N VAL A 143 -41.02 -6.68 18.65
CA VAL A 143 -40.24 -6.92 19.87
C VAL A 143 -41.17 -7.54 20.91
N ASP A 144 -40.82 -8.74 21.38
CA ASP A 144 -41.63 -9.60 22.25
C ASP A 144 -43.07 -9.77 21.71
N GLY A 145 -43.18 -9.89 20.38
CA GLY A 145 -44.45 -10.02 19.66
C GLY A 145 -45.23 -8.73 19.43
N ASN A 146 -44.82 -7.60 20.03
CA ASN A 146 -45.43 -6.29 19.80
C ASN A 146 -44.89 -5.68 18.51
N VAL A 147 -45.77 -5.19 17.65
CA VAL A 147 -45.38 -4.56 16.38
C VAL A 147 -44.83 -3.16 16.65
N LEU A 148 -43.54 -2.95 16.33
CA LEU A 148 -42.92 -1.62 16.37
C LEU A 148 -42.91 -0.98 14.97
N GLU A 149 -42.60 -1.76 13.95
CA GLU A 149 -42.67 -1.32 12.55
C GLU A 149 -43.61 -2.22 11.77
N SER A 150 -44.60 -1.61 11.10
CA SER A 150 -45.57 -2.36 10.30
C SER A 150 -45.15 -2.53 8.84
N SER A 151 -44.19 -1.74 8.35
CA SER A 151 -43.64 -1.81 6.99
C SER A 151 -42.36 -0.97 6.92
N TYR A 152 -41.21 -1.62 7.12
CA TYR A 152 -39.88 -1.01 7.13
C TYR A 152 -39.12 -1.38 5.84
N ASN A 153 -38.50 -0.41 5.17
CA ASN A 153 -37.79 -0.66 3.92
C ASN A 153 -36.43 -1.33 4.14
N GLN A 154 -36.05 -2.23 3.25
CA GLN A 154 -34.68 -2.73 3.14
C GLN A 154 -34.00 -2.08 1.93
N THR A 155 -32.70 -1.84 2.01
CA THR A 155 -31.92 -1.37 0.86
C THR A 155 -31.41 -2.52 0.03
N VAL A 156 -31.04 -2.23 -1.21
CA VAL A 156 -30.38 -3.18 -2.11
C VAL A 156 -29.04 -2.58 -2.49
N ARG A 157 -27.95 -3.29 -2.17
CA ARG A 157 -26.58 -2.91 -2.51
C ARG A 157 -26.22 -1.47 -2.15
N ALA A 158 -26.72 -0.96 -1.02
CA ALA A 158 -26.22 0.29 -0.45
C ALA A 158 -24.72 0.14 -0.13
N ASN A 159 -23.95 1.19 -0.41
CA ASN A 159 -22.49 1.19 -0.35
C ASN A 159 -21.93 1.75 0.97
N SER A 160 -22.76 2.15 1.92
CA SER A 160 -22.32 2.66 3.21
C SER A 160 -23.37 2.37 4.28
N ILE A 161 -22.98 2.46 5.55
CA ILE A 161 -23.94 2.41 6.66
C ILE A 161 -24.93 3.58 6.64
N TRP A 162 -24.58 4.69 5.98
CA TRP A 162 -25.40 5.91 5.88
C TRP A 162 -26.48 5.79 4.81
N ASP A 163 -26.18 5.07 3.73
CA ASP A 163 -27.12 4.77 2.64
C ASP A 163 -27.99 3.55 2.92
N SER A 164 -27.56 2.69 3.85
CA SER A 164 -28.25 1.44 4.18
C SER A 164 -29.48 1.69 5.05
N ALA A 165 -30.53 0.89 4.85
CA ALA A 165 -31.65 0.87 5.78
C ALA A 165 -31.17 0.37 7.15
N ALA A 166 -31.34 1.21 8.17
CA ALA A 166 -30.96 0.91 9.56
C ALA A 166 -32.18 1.08 10.49
N SER A 167 -32.76 -0.04 10.95
CA SER A 167 -33.90 0.02 11.87
C SER A 167 -33.41 0.40 13.27
N TYR A 168 -34.17 1.21 14.00
CA TYR A 168 -33.83 1.64 15.36
C TYR A 168 -35.00 1.36 16.30
N LEU A 169 -34.81 0.42 17.21
CA LEU A 169 -35.83 -0.07 18.12
C LEU A 169 -35.47 0.32 19.56
N THR A 170 -36.46 0.72 20.35
CA THR A 170 -36.31 0.95 21.80
C THR A 170 -37.23 0.02 22.57
N PHE A 171 -36.73 -0.65 23.60
CA PHE A 171 -37.50 -1.60 24.40
C PHE A 171 -36.99 -1.66 25.85
N ASN A 172 -37.79 -2.25 26.75
CA ASN A 172 -37.38 -2.48 28.13
C ASN A 172 -37.03 -3.95 28.35
N ALA A 173 -35.80 -4.23 28.76
CA ALA A 173 -35.37 -5.56 29.17
C ALA A 173 -35.79 -5.85 30.63
N THR A 174 -36.16 -7.09 30.89
CA THR A 174 -36.44 -7.58 32.25
C THR A 174 -35.36 -8.57 32.65
N SER A 175 -34.74 -8.38 33.82
CA SER A 175 -33.66 -9.25 34.31
C SER A 175 -34.00 -10.75 34.16
N GLY A 176 -33.11 -11.48 33.50
CA GLY A 176 -33.22 -12.93 33.28
C GLY A 176 -34.24 -13.37 32.23
N LYS A 177 -34.88 -12.44 31.53
CA LYS A 177 -35.70 -12.73 30.35
C LYS A 177 -34.97 -12.31 29.08
N ALA A 178 -35.02 -13.17 28.07
CA ALA A 178 -34.56 -12.79 26.75
C ALA A 178 -35.59 -11.87 26.06
N VAL A 179 -35.10 -10.95 25.24
CA VAL A 179 -35.89 -10.13 24.33
C VAL A 179 -35.87 -10.80 22.96
N VAL A 180 -37.05 -10.94 22.34
CA VAL A 180 -37.18 -11.59 21.03
C VAL A 180 -37.59 -10.56 19.98
N ILE A 181 -36.76 -10.37 18.97
CA ILE A 181 -37.00 -9.48 17.85
C ILE A 181 -37.25 -10.31 16.60
N ALA A 182 -38.37 -10.09 15.90
CA ALA A 182 -38.66 -10.78 14.65
C ALA A 182 -38.70 -9.80 13.46
N TYR A 183 -37.99 -10.15 12.40
CA TYR A 183 -37.95 -9.46 11.12
C TYR A 183 -38.71 -10.29 10.09
N ALA A 184 -39.99 -9.99 9.89
CA ALA A 184 -40.87 -10.74 9.01
C ALA A 184 -41.09 -10.00 7.68
N PRO A 185 -40.67 -10.56 6.54
CA PRO A 185 -41.00 -10.01 5.23
C PRO A 185 -42.51 -9.88 5.04
N ILE A 186 -42.95 -8.77 4.44
CA ILE A 186 -44.35 -8.53 4.11
C ILE A 186 -44.54 -8.82 2.62
N ASP A 187 -45.64 -9.52 2.29
CA ASP A 187 -46.03 -9.76 0.90
C ASP A 187 -46.08 -8.43 0.12
N GLY A 188 -45.18 -8.31 -0.85
CA GLY A 188 -45.05 -7.16 -1.74
C GLY A 188 -44.75 -7.59 -3.17
N SER A 189 -44.46 -6.62 -4.05
CA SER A 189 -44.15 -6.89 -5.46
C SER A 189 -42.72 -7.41 -5.72
N SER A 190 -41.92 -7.60 -4.66
CA SER A 190 -40.57 -8.15 -4.76
C SER A 190 -40.62 -9.64 -5.13
N THR A 191 -39.75 -10.06 -6.04
CA THR A 191 -39.54 -11.48 -6.37
C THR A 191 -38.74 -12.21 -5.30
N ASP A 192 -37.96 -11.48 -4.51
CA ASP A 192 -37.24 -12.00 -3.36
C ASP A 192 -37.99 -11.63 -2.08
N LYS A 193 -38.28 -12.63 -1.24
CA LYS A 193 -39.06 -12.48 -0.01
C LYS A 193 -38.22 -12.72 1.25
N ARG A 194 -36.92 -12.46 1.22
CA ARG A 194 -36.03 -12.64 2.37
C ARG A 194 -35.94 -11.40 3.24
N ALA A 195 -35.68 -11.63 4.53
CA ALA A 195 -35.19 -10.62 5.45
C ALA A 195 -33.66 -10.66 5.45
N TYR A 196 -33.03 -9.50 5.31
CA TYR A 196 -31.58 -9.32 5.31
C TYR A 196 -31.15 -8.67 6.62
N LEU A 197 -30.09 -9.21 7.22
CA LEU A 197 -29.48 -8.67 8.42
C LEU A 197 -27.95 -8.68 8.25
N ASN A 198 -27.34 -7.50 8.30
CA ASN A 198 -25.90 -7.34 8.01
C ASN A 198 -25.07 -7.09 9.27
N GLY A 199 -25.62 -6.32 10.21
CA GLY A 199 -24.96 -5.96 11.46
C GLY A 199 -25.96 -5.43 12.49
N LEU A 200 -25.54 -5.37 13.74
CA LEU A 200 -26.32 -4.83 14.85
C LEU A 200 -25.48 -4.03 15.83
N GLU A 201 -26.10 -3.07 16.51
CA GLU A 201 -25.47 -2.22 17.53
C GLU A 201 -26.46 -2.02 18.68
N LEU A 202 -26.05 -2.35 19.90
CA LEU A 202 -26.84 -2.20 21.13
C LEU A 202 -26.48 -0.92 21.88
N ASP A 203 -27.50 -0.23 22.37
CA ASP A 203 -27.40 0.97 23.22
C ASP A 203 -26.58 2.11 22.58
N VAL A 204 -26.66 2.21 21.24
CA VAL A 204 -26.10 3.31 20.45
C VAL A 204 -27.19 4.34 20.10
N PRO A 205 -26.82 5.60 19.79
CA PRO A 205 -27.76 6.58 19.24
C PRO A 205 -28.32 6.16 17.88
N ASN A 206 -29.49 6.72 17.52
CA ASN A 206 -30.10 6.48 16.22
C ASN A 206 -29.27 7.14 15.10
N ILE A 207 -28.73 6.32 14.20
CA ILE A 207 -27.88 6.77 13.08
C ILE A 207 -28.54 7.84 12.21
N SER A 208 -29.87 7.83 12.05
CA SER A 208 -30.61 8.83 11.26
C SER A 208 -30.64 10.22 11.89
N THR A 209 -30.19 10.35 13.14
CA THR A 209 -30.08 11.61 13.89
C THR A 209 -28.63 12.02 14.16
N GLN A 210 -27.67 11.25 13.63
CA GLN A 210 -26.24 11.54 13.72
C GLN A 210 -25.73 12.19 12.43
N PRO A 211 -24.61 12.93 12.49
CA PRO A 211 -23.87 13.34 11.30
C PRO A 211 -23.41 12.14 10.47
N SER A 212 -23.33 12.29 9.15
CA SER A 212 -22.92 11.24 8.21
C SER A 212 -21.92 11.77 7.17
N TYR A 213 -21.30 10.88 6.39
CA TYR A 213 -20.31 11.23 5.35
C TYR A 213 -19.26 12.24 5.85
N PRO A 214 -18.43 11.85 6.82
CA PRO A 214 -17.32 12.70 7.25
C PRO A 214 -16.34 12.92 6.08
N ASP A 215 -15.75 14.09 6.05
CA ASP A 215 -14.54 14.42 5.29
C ASP A 215 -13.54 15.02 6.30
N PRO A 216 -12.40 14.38 6.56
CA PRO A 216 -11.92 13.15 5.92
C PRO A 216 -12.84 11.95 6.09
N GLU A 217 -12.82 11.04 5.12
CA GLU A 217 -13.52 9.76 5.26
C GLU A 217 -12.95 9.01 6.48
N ASP A 218 -13.82 8.26 7.18
CA ASP A 218 -13.41 7.57 8.41
C ASP A 218 -12.35 6.50 8.08
N GLY A 219 -11.19 6.54 8.72
CA GLY A 219 -10.08 5.65 8.40
C GLY A 219 -9.16 6.13 7.28
N ASP A 220 -9.39 7.30 6.67
CA ASP A 220 -8.45 7.84 5.67
C ASP A 220 -7.11 8.16 6.33
N GLU A 221 -6.05 7.46 5.92
CA GLU A 221 -4.71 7.63 6.47
C GLU A 221 -3.79 8.52 5.61
N HIS A 222 -4.32 9.09 4.52
CA HIS A 222 -3.53 9.81 3.51
C HIS A 222 -4.15 11.17 3.15
N ILE A 223 -4.82 11.84 4.10
CA ILE A 223 -5.46 13.14 3.85
C ILE A 223 -4.43 14.19 3.44
N ALA A 224 -4.79 15.04 2.49
CA ALA A 224 -3.92 16.08 1.95
C ALA A 224 -3.87 17.32 2.85
N ALA A 225 -3.23 17.19 4.02
CA ALA A 225 -3.05 18.27 5.00
C ALA A 225 -1.59 18.75 5.09
N ASP A 226 -0.87 18.78 3.95
CA ASP A 226 0.58 19.07 3.89
C ASP A 226 0.95 20.47 4.42
N ASN A 227 -0.02 21.40 4.46
CA ASN A 227 0.15 22.75 5.03
C ASN A 227 -0.13 22.82 6.55
N GLY A 228 -0.35 21.67 7.19
CA GLY A 228 -0.68 21.56 8.62
C GLY A 228 -2.12 21.93 8.96
N SER A 229 -3.04 22.02 7.99
CA SER A 229 -4.45 22.34 8.20
C SER A 229 -5.39 21.51 7.32
N TYR A 230 -6.61 21.32 7.79
CA TYR A 230 -7.67 20.63 7.05
C TYR A 230 -9.05 21.10 7.52
N ASP A 231 -10.02 21.16 6.60
CA ASP A 231 -11.42 21.43 6.96
C ASP A 231 -12.12 20.10 7.24
N LEU A 232 -12.44 19.84 8.49
CA LEU A 232 -13.33 18.73 8.85
C LEU A 232 -14.74 19.10 8.41
N THR A 233 -15.36 18.32 7.54
CA THR A 233 -16.76 18.52 7.10
C THR A 233 -17.58 17.24 7.26
N PHE A 234 -18.89 17.39 7.28
CA PHE A 234 -19.82 16.28 7.44
C PHE A 234 -21.19 16.64 6.87
N THR A 235 -22.02 15.65 6.61
CA THR A 235 -23.43 15.85 6.27
C THR A 235 -24.25 16.06 7.55
N PRO A 236 -25.02 17.18 7.66
CA PRO A 236 -25.93 17.43 8.76
C PRO A 236 -26.97 16.34 9.00
N ALA A 237 -27.24 16.04 10.27
CA ALA A 237 -28.43 15.31 10.66
C ALA A 237 -29.71 16.16 10.45
N PRO A 238 -30.88 15.53 10.19
CA PRO A 238 -32.15 16.25 10.14
C PRO A 238 -32.47 16.98 11.46
N ASN A 239 -33.00 18.20 11.35
CA ASN A 239 -33.35 19.06 12.49
C ASN A 239 -32.18 19.46 13.41
N ALA A 240 -30.93 19.41 12.93
CA ALA A 240 -29.79 19.99 13.62
C ALA A 240 -29.92 21.52 13.77
N ALA A 241 -29.45 22.05 14.89
CA ALA A 241 -29.35 23.47 15.20
C ALA A 241 -27.90 23.96 15.25
N SER A 242 -27.02 23.14 15.83
CA SER A 242 -25.57 23.36 15.94
C SER A 242 -24.87 22.03 16.22
N TYR A 243 -23.53 22.04 16.24
CA TYR A 243 -22.70 20.85 16.40
C TYR A 243 -21.59 21.09 17.41
N ASP A 244 -21.40 20.18 18.37
CA ASP A 244 -20.26 20.16 19.27
C ASP A 244 -19.15 19.29 18.67
N ILE A 245 -17.94 19.85 18.54
CA ILE A 245 -16.79 19.18 17.91
C ILE A 245 -15.83 18.67 18.97
N TYR A 246 -15.45 17.40 18.85
CA TYR A 246 -14.49 16.75 19.73
C TYR A 246 -13.34 16.15 18.93
N LEU A 247 -12.11 16.27 19.44
CA LEU A 247 -10.90 15.72 18.80
C LEU A 247 -9.90 15.26 19.86
N SER A 248 -9.24 14.13 19.63
CA SER A 248 -8.08 13.68 20.41
C SER A 248 -7.05 13.02 19.50
N THR A 249 -5.78 13.11 19.92
CA THR A 249 -4.69 12.31 19.36
C THR A 249 -4.19 11.22 20.31
N GLU A 250 -4.87 11.03 21.44
CA GLU A 250 -4.45 10.09 22.48
C GLU A 250 -5.12 8.72 22.31
N SER A 251 -6.44 8.70 22.12
CA SER A 251 -7.19 7.47 21.85
C SER A 251 -8.61 7.76 21.35
N GLU A 252 -9.20 6.78 20.66
CA GLU A 252 -10.63 6.77 20.32
C GLU A 252 -11.51 6.92 21.57
N ALA A 253 -11.19 6.21 22.65
CA ALA A 253 -11.97 6.19 23.89
C ALA A 253 -12.02 7.56 24.61
N ALA A 254 -10.96 8.37 24.48
CA ALA A 254 -10.94 9.73 25.01
C ALA A 254 -12.02 10.59 24.33
N VAL A 255 -12.17 10.45 23.01
CA VAL A 255 -13.21 11.15 22.24
C VAL A 255 -14.58 10.53 22.50
N GLU A 256 -14.70 9.20 22.53
CA GLU A 256 -15.96 8.50 22.76
C GLU A 256 -16.62 8.90 24.09
N SER A 257 -15.83 9.12 25.13
CA SER A 257 -16.31 9.52 26.46
C SER A 257 -16.31 11.03 26.72
N ALA A 258 -15.86 11.84 25.75
CA ALA A 258 -15.74 13.29 25.91
C ALA A 258 -17.10 13.97 26.12
N SER A 259 -17.09 15.07 26.86
CA SER A 259 -18.20 15.98 27.10
C SER A 259 -17.73 17.43 26.90
N THR A 260 -18.63 18.40 26.96
CA THR A 260 -18.27 19.82 26.82
C THR A 260 -17.35 20.37 27.93
N ASP A 261 -17.15 19.61 29.00
CA ASP A 261 -16.18 19.90 30.06
C ASP A 261 -14.79 19.25 29.83
N SER A 262 -14.66 18.41 28.78
CA SER A 262 -13.44 17.67 28.45
C SER A 262 -12.45 18.49 27.63
N SER A 263 -11.15 18.15 27.69
CA SER A 263 -10.10 18.80 26.89
C SER A 263 -10.25 18.57 25.39
N GLU A 264 -10.94 17.50 25.00
CA GLU A 264 -11.21 17.11 23.63
C GLU A 264 -12.24 18.04 22.96
N PHE A 265 -13.03 18.78 23.73
CA PHE A 265 -14.05 19.68 23.19
C PHE A 265 -13.42 20.91 22.55
N LEU A 266 -13.55 21.02 21.23
CA LEU A 266 -12.99 22.11 20.43
C LEU A 266 -13.93 23.32 20.30
N GLY A 267 -15.18 23.17 20.72
CA GLY A 267 -16.22 24.21 20.64
C GLY A 267 -17.44 23.80 19.81
N SER A 268 -18.46 24.65 19.83
CA SER A 268 -19.68 24.49 19.04
C SER A 268 -19.62 25.29 17.75
N VAL A 269 -20.14 24.73 16.65
CA VAL A 269 -20.25 25.37 15.34
C VAL A 269 -21.68 25.31 14.82
N ASP A 270 -22.11 26.34 14.08
CA ASP A 270 -23.46 26.42 13.49
C ASP A 270 -23.50 25.88 12.04
N GLU A 271 -22.33 25.71 11.43
CA GLU A 271 -22.15 25.15 10.09
C GLU A 271 -21.52 23.74 10.20
N PRO A 272 -21.75 22.84 9.24
CA PRO A 272 -21.22 21.48 9.28
C PRO A 272 -19.74 21.43 8.86
N ARG A 273 -18.91 22.24 9.52
CA ARG A 273 -17.50 22.41 9.23
C ARG A 273 -16.73 22.85 10.48
N TYR A 274 -15.52 22.32 10.64
CA TYR A 274 -14.54 22.81 11.59
C TYR A 274 -13.15 22.92 10.94
N HIS A 275 -12.52 24.09 11.00
CA HIS A 275 -11.17 24.30 10.46
C HIS A 275 -10.12 23.85 11.48
N LEU A 276 -9.43 22.75 11.19
CA LEU A 276 -8.38 22.20 12.02
C LEU A 276 -7.01 22.70 11.56
N THR A 277 -6.13 23.00 12.52
CA THR A 277 -4.75 23.46 12.27
C THR A 277 -3.78 22.67 13.15
N SER A 278 -2.48 22.80 12.87
CA SER A 278 -1.41 22.08 13.58
C SER A 278 -1.54 20.55 13.44
N ILE A 279 -1.96 20.09 12.27
CA ILE A 279 -2.04 18.66 11.94
C ILE A 279 -0.61 18.13 11.74
N SER A 280 -0.35 16.94 12.28
CA SER A 280 0.92 16.23 12.16
C SER A 280 0.69 14.83 11.61
N SER A 281 1.49 14.44 10.63
CA SER A 281 1.50 13.09 10.05
C SER A 281 1.99 11.99 11.00
N LEU A 282 2.56 12.36 12.16
CA LEU A 282 2.97 11.43 13.20
C LEU A 282 1.82 11.06 14.15
N LYS A 283 0.63 11.64 13.97
CA LYS A 283 -0.52 11.45 14.86
C LYS A 283 -1.68 10.79 14.12
N THR A 284 -2.43 10.00 14.89
CA THR A 284 -3.79 9.59 14.51
C THR A 284 -4.76 10.55 15.17
N TYR A 285 -5.76 11.00 14.44
CA TYR A 285 -6.77 11.92 14.93
C TYR A 285 -8.09 11.19 15.03
N TRP A 286 -8.63 11.09 16.24
CA TRP A 286 -10.00 10.65 16.47
C TRP A 286 -10.87 11.87 16.68
N TRP A 287 -12.03 11.92 16.04
CA TRP A 287 -12.95 13.05 16.15
C TRP A 287 -14.40 12.61 16.18
N ARG A 288 -15.24 13.39 16.84
CA ARG A 288 -16.67 13.13 16.98
C ARG A 288 -17.42 14.44 16.86
N VAL A 289 -18.60 14.37 16.26
CA VAL A 289 -19.50 15.51 16.10
C VAL A 289 -20.82 15.18 16.77
N ASP A 290 -21.15 15.89 17.84
CA ASP A 290 -22.45 15.73 18.49
C ASP A 290 -23.45 16.73 17.91
N THR A 291 -24.62 16.25 17.52
CA THR A 291 -25.68 17.10 16.97
C THR A 291 -26.52 17.67 18.10
N ILE A 292 -26.63 18.99 18.19
CA ILE A 292 -27.65 19.66 18.99
C ILE A 292 -28.87 19.86 18.11
N LEU A 293 -29.96 19.16 18.42
CA LEU A 293 -31.21 19.29 17.67
C LEU A 293 -31.93 20.60 18.00
N ASN A 294 -32.84 21.04 17.13
CA ASN A 294 -33.66 22.25 17.32
C ASN A 294 -34.51 22.25 18.60
N ASN A 295 -34.70 21.10 19.23
CA ASN A 295 -35.38 20.95 20.53
C ASN A 295 -34.42 20.99 21.74
N GLY A 296 -33.13 21.21 21.51
CA GLY A 296 -32.09 21.27 22.54
C GLY A 296 -31.56 19.91 23.00
N ILE A 297 -31.98 18.80 22.39
CA ILE A 297 -31.44 17.47 22.68
C ILE A 297 -30.11 17.31 21.94
N THR A 298 -29.06 16.93 22.68
CA THR A 298 -27.77 16.54 22.11
C THR A 298 -27.78 15.05 21.78
N VAL A 299 -27.40 14.71 20.55
CA VAL A 299 -27.22 13.33 20.07
C VAL A 299 -25.74 13.14 19.78
N ALA A 300 -25.10 12.23 20.52
CA ALA A 300 -23.69 11.95 20.32
C ALA A 300 -23.42 11.36 18.93
N GLY A 301 -22.36 11.81 18.26
CA GLY A 301 -21.93 11.29 16.96
C GLY A 301 -21.19 9.97 17.05
N ARG A 302 -20.83 9.42 15.88
CA ARG A 302 -19.83 8.36 15.80
C ARG A 302 -18.43 8.98 15.91
N VAL A 303 -17.49 8.22 16.48
CA VAL A 303 -16.08 8.59 16.41
C VAL A 303 -15.56 8.17 15.04
N TRP A 304 -14.90 9.10 14.36
CA TRP A 304 -14.21 8.90 13.10
C TRP A 304 -12.71 9.07 13.32
N THR A 305 -11.89 8.47 12.47
CA THR A 305 -10.43 8.57 12.53
C THR A 305 -9.83 9.03 11.21
N PHE A 306 -8.70 9.73 11.26
CA PHE A 306 -7.90 10.02 10.06
C PHE A 306 -6.42 10.24 10.40
N ARG A 307 -5.58 10.26 9.37
CA ARG A 307 -4.18 10.71 9.42
C ARG A 307 -3.85 11.52 8.18
N SER A 308 -2.95 12.50 8.32
CA SER A 308 -2.43 13.22 7.17
C SER A 308 -1.32 12.43 6.50
N ARG A 309 -1.29 12.48 5.15
CA ARG A 309 -0.21 11.89 4.38
C ARG A 309 1.14 12.49 4.72
N GLN A 310 2.19 11.70 4.50
CA GLN A 310 3.60 12.10 4.55
C GLN A 310 4.29 11.37 3.41
N LEU A 311 5.24 12.02 2.73
CA LEU A 311 6.08 11.31 1.78
C LEU A 311 6.78 10.12 2.48
N ALA A 312 6.90 9.00 1.79
CA ALA A 312 7.58 7.81 2.30
C ALA A 312 9.03 8.15 2.70
N PHE A 313 9.68 8.93 1.84
CA PHE A 313 11.00 9.52 2.01
C PHE A 313 11.16 10.68 1.00
N PRO A 314 12.12 11.61 1.18
CA PRO A 314 12.44 12.61 0.17
C PRO A 314 12.78 11.96 -1.18
N GLY A 315 12.10 12.39 -2.25
CA GLY A 315 12.27 11.81 -3.61
C GLY A 315 11.34 10.63 -3.93
N ALA A 316 10.48 10.21 -2.99
CA ALA A 316 9.38 9.31 -3.30
C ALA A 316 8.37 10.01 -4.23
N ASP A 317 8.09 9.40 -5.37
CA ASP A 317 7.20 9.92 -6.42
C ASP A 317 6.15 8.88 -6.82
N GLY A 318 5.17 9.29 -7.62
CA GLY A 318 4.12 8.38 -8.11
C GLY A 318 3.07 8.04 -7.06
N PHE A 319 2.23 7.04 -7.36
CA PHE A 319 1.06 6.70 -6.54
C PHE A 319 1.40 6.00 -5.21
N GLY A 320 2.57 5.37 -5.11
CA GLY A 320 3.07 4.79 -3.86
C GLY A 320 3.81 5.77 -2.93
N ARG A 321 3.98 7.04 -3.32
CA ARG A 321 4.87 7.99 -2.61
C ARG A 321 4.47 8.32 -1.18
N TYR A 322 3.23 8.05 -0.79
CA TYR A 322 2.73 8.31 0.55
C TYR A 322 2.67 7.05 1.43
N ALA A 323 3.33 5.97 1.02
CA ALA A 323 3.53 4.80 1.87
C ALA A 323 4.08 5.23 3.22
N ARG A 324 3.38 4.92 4.31
CA ARG A 324 3.82 5.26 5.67
C ARG A 324 5.03 4.45 6.10
N GLY A 325 5.12 3.19 5.69
CA GLY A 325 6.10 2.25 6.21
C GLY A 325 5.91 2.00 7.70
N GLY A 326 7.01 1.60 8.36
CA GLY A 326 7.06 1.32 9.79
C GLY A 326 7.21 2.55 10.70
N ARG A 327 6.96 3.76 10.18
CA ARG A 327 7.24 5.00 10.90
C ARG A 327 6.54 5.06 12.26
N ALA A 328 7.32 5.41 13.29
CA ALA A 328 6.92 5.41 14.70
C ALA A 328 6.52 4.04 15.27
N GLY A 329 6.85 2.96 14.56
CA GLY A 329 6.70 1.58 14.98
C GLY A 329 7.92 1.04 15.75
N SER A 330 7.98 -0.28 15.90
CA SER A 330 9.14 -0.95 16.48
C SER A 330 10.32 -1.02 15.50
N VAL A 331 11.53 -1.19 16.01
CA VAL A 331 12.72 -1.45 15.19
C VAL A 331 13.14 -2.89 15.39
N LEU A 332 13.22 -3.64 14.30
CA LEU A 332 13.69 -5.01 14.28
C LEU A 332 15.02 -5.11 13.53
N ARG A 333 15.97 -5.85 14.10
CA ARG A 333 17.33 -5.94 13.59
C ARG A 333 17.58 -7.32 13.00
N VAL A 334 18.02 -7.35 11.75
CA VAL A 334 18.53 -8.56 11.11
C VAL A 334 20.00 -8.71 11.50
N THR A 335 20.31 -9.74 12.29
CA THR A 335 21.65 -10.01 12.85
C THR A 335 22.24 -11.34 12.35
N THR A 336 21.53 -12.07 11.50
CA THR A 336 22.00 -13.32 10.87
C THR A 336 21.53 -13.41 9.42
N LEU A 337 22.32 -14.08 8.58
CA LEU A 337 21.99 -14.41 7.18
C LEU A 337 21.29 -15.76 7.05
N GLU A 338 21.05 -16.45 8.17
CA GLU A 338 20.34 -17.72 8.20
C GLU A 338 18.85 -17.52 7.91
N ASP A 339 18.25 -18.49 7.21
CA ASP A 339 16.80 -18.59 7.00
C ASP A 339 16.29 -19.95 7.51
N TYR A 340 14.99 -20.02 7.76
CA TYR A 340 14.30 -21.23 8.22
C TYR A 340 13.11 -21.59 7.32
N ILE A 341 12.65 -22.84 7.39
CA ILE A 341 11.43 -23.29 6.71
C ILE A 341 10.22 -23.10 7.65
N PRO A 342 9.27 -22.19 7.35
CA PRO A 342 8.07 -22.01 8.16
C PRO A 342 7.32 -23.31 8.41
N GLY A 343 6.96 -23.57 9.67
CA GLY A 343 6.21 -24.76 10.08
C GLY A 343 7.04 -26.04 10.23
N ASP A 344 8.23 -26.12 9.63
CA ASP A 344 9.11 -27.30 9.70
C ASP A 344 10.34 -27.07 10.61
N GLU A 345 10.84 -25.84 10.67
CA GLU A 345 11.99 -25.42 11.50
C GLU A 345 11.56 -24.37 12.52
N ALA A 346 12.26 -24.30 13.66
CA ALA A 346 12.00 -23.27 14.66
C ALA A 346 12.41 -21.89 14.10
N PRO A 347 11.62 -20.82 14.34
CA PRO A 347 11.99 -19.48 13.91
C PRO A 347 13.35 -19.04 14.44
N ILE A 348 14.14 -18.41 13.57
CA ILE A 348 15.48 -17.92 13.90
C ILE A 348 15.40 -16.41 14.17
N GLU A 349 15.39 -16.03 15.45
CA GLU A 349 15.44 -14.63 15.87
C GLU A 349 16.64 -13.90 15.24
N GLY A 350 16.40 -12.69 14.72
CA GLY A 350 17.40 -11.91 13.99
C GLY A 350 17.57 -12.30 12.51
N SER A 351 16.80 -13.24 11.97
CA SER A 351 16.66 -13.43 10.52
C SER A 351 15.65 -12.44 9.93
N LEU A 352 15.74 -12.15 8.62
CA LEU A 352 14.72 -11.34 7.94
C LEU A 352 13.33 -12.00 8.04
N ARG A 353 13.24 -13.33 7.86
CA ARG A 353 11.98 -14.05 7.93
C ARG A 353 11.32 -13.90 9.29
N TRP A 354 12.07 -14.04 10.38
CA TRP A 354 11.54 -13.82 11.73
C TRP A 354 10.99 -12.39 11.91
N ALA A 355 11.72 -11.38 11.42
CA ALA A 355 11.28 -9.99 11.51
C ALA A 355 9.97 -9.73 10.74
N ILE A 356 9.73 -10.48 9.65
CA ILE A 356 8.52 -10.37 8.83
C ILE A 356 7.36 -11.21 9.39
N GLU A 357 7.58 -12.50 9.68
CA GLU A 357 6.51 -13.48 9.91
C GLU A 357 6.14 -13.66 11.39
N GLU A 358 7.08 -13.42 12.31
CA GLU A 358 6.88 -13.67 13.76
C GLU A 358 6.57 -12.40 14.56
N ASN A 359 6.49 -11.24 13.89
CA ASN A 359 6.25 -9.95 14.48
C ASN A 359 5.07 -9.26 13.79
N THR A 360 4.27 -8.50 14.55
CA THR A 360 3.08 -7.81 14.03
C THR A 360 3.09 -6.31 14.33
N GLY A 361 2.35 -5.56 13.53
CA GLY A 361 2.19 -4.12 13.68
C GLY A 361 3.33 -3.30 13.06
N PRO A 362 3.23 -1.95 13.11
CA PRO A 362 4.16 -1.08 12.41
C PRO A 362 5.61 -1.32 12.84
N ARG A 363 6.51 -1.53 11.87
CA ARG A 363 7.92 -1.83 12.16
C ARG A 363 8.89 -1.47 11.05
N VAL A 364 10.07 -1.03 11.46
CA VAL A 364 11.22 -0.77 10.59
C VAL A 364 12.24 -1.90 10.77
N ILE A 365 12.55 -2.59 9.69
CA ILE A 365 13.52 -3.69 9.65
C ILE A 365 14.85 -3.13 9.10
N ILE A 366 15.87 -3.18 9.94
CA ILE A 366 17.25 -2.76 9.62
C ILE A 366 18.21 -3.95 9.65
N PHE A 367 19.38 -3.80 9.06
CA PHE A 367 20.38 -4.85 8.92
C PHE A 367 21.66 -4.51 9.69
N ASP A 368 22.09 -5.42 10.55
CA ASP A 368 23.41 -5.42 11.20
C ASP A 368 24.39 -6.36 10.51
N VAL A 369 23.90 -7.15 9.56
CA VAL A 369 24.69 -8.08 8.75
C VAL A 369 24.47 -7.82 7.27
N GLY A 370 25.56 -7.89 6.52
CA GLY A 370 25.58 -7.85 5.06
C GLY A 370 26.13 -9.16 4.53
N GLY A 371 25.71 -9.59 3.34
CA GLY A 371 26.03 -10.92 2.84
C GLY A 371 24.99 -11.48 1.88
N VAL A 372 25.10 -12.78 1.64
CA VAL A 372 24.11 -13.56 0.89
C VAL A 372 23.26 -14.35 1.88
N SER A 373 21.97 -14.05 1.92
CA SER A 373 20.96 -14.82 2.64
C SER A 373 20.26 -15.76 1.66
N THR A 374 20.41 -17.08 1.87
CA THR A 374 19.73 -18.07 1.03
C THR A 374 18.37 -18.40 1.64
N LEU A 375 17.30 -17.92 1.01
CA LEU A 375 15.95 -18.24 1.45
C LEU A 375 15.68 -19.73 1.24
N LYS A 376 14.98 -20.36 2.19
CA LYS A 376 14.58 -21.77 2.13
C LYS A 376 13.13 -21.97 1.67
N ALA A 377 12.35 -20.90 1.64
CA ALA A 377 10.98 -20.86 1.14
C ALA A 377 10.64 -19.45 0.64
N ARG A 378 9.52 -19.29 -0.08
CA ARG A 378 8.98 -17.97 -0.45
C ARG A 378 8.83 -17.10 0.80
N LEU A 379 9.26 -15.84 0.71
CA LEU A 379 9.11 -14.85 1.78
C LEU A 379 8.19 -13.73 1.27
N THR A 380 6.98 -13.69 1.79
CA THR A 380 5.97 -12.70 1.37
C THR A 380 5.54 -11.89 2.59
N ILE A 381 5.60 -10.57 2.47
CA ILE A 381 5.08 -9.65 3.47
C ILE A 381 3.56 -9.62 3.34
N THR A 382 2.88 -9.96 4.44
CA THR A 382 1.41 -10.03 4.56
C THR A 382 0.87 -9.21 5.73
N ASP A 383 1.69 -8.33 6.31
CA ASP A 383 1.31 -7.39 7.37
C ASP A 383 1.62 -5.96 6.92
N ASP A 384 0.84 -5.01 7.40
CA ASP A 384 0.85 -3.62 6.95
C ASP A 384 1.91 -2.78 7.69
N TYR A 385 2.21 -1.58 7.17
CA TYR A 385 3.08 -0.60 7.83
C TYR A 385 4.51 -1.10 8.10
N ILE A 386 5.18 -1.60 7.07
CA ILE A 386 6.55 -2.13 7.19
C ILE A 386 7.53 -1.32 6.35
N THR A 387 8.69 -1.03 6.91
CA THR A 387 9.85 -0.54 6.15
C THR A 387 10.96 -1.58 6.18
N VAL A 388 11.44 -2.04 5.03
CA VAL A 388 12.66 -2.86 4.90
C VAL A 388 13.78 -1.99 4.34
N ALA A 389 14.74 -1.64 5.19
CA ALA A 389 15.78 -0.64 4.90
C ALA A 389 17.13 -1.28 4.56
N GLY A 390 17.28 -1.79 3.34
CA GLY A 390 18.50 -2.47 2.88
C GLY A 390 19.77 -1.62 2.91
N GLN A 391 19.64 -0.29 2.87
CA GLN A 391 20.76 0.65 2.93
C GLN A 391 21.52 0.63 4.27
N THR A 392 20.94 0.00 5.30
CA THR A 392 21.60 -0.19 6.60
C THR A 392 22.57 -1.36 6.64
N ALA A 393 22.52 -2.27 5.65
CA ALA A 393 23.37 -3.45 5.61
C ALA A 393 24.86 -3.07 5.40
N PRO A 394 25.80 -3.60 6.21
CA PRO A 394 27.21 -3.31 6.09
C PRO A 394 27.87 -3.95 4.84
N GLY A 395 29.14 -3.61 4.60
CA GLY A 395 29.95 -4.22 3.55
C GLY A 395 29.46 -3.87 2.14
N LYS A 396 29.14 -4.88 1.33
CA LYS A 396 28.54 -4.70 0.00
C LYS A 396 26.99 -4.62 0.04
N GLY A 397 26.40 -4.73 1.22
CA GLY A 397 24.95 -4.80 1.43
C GLY A 397 24.43 -6.25 1.48
N ILE A 398 23.12 -6.42 1.29
CA ILE A 398 22.39 -7.68 1.44
C ILE A 398 21.85 -8.20 0.09
N VAL A 399 21.98 -9.51 -0.14
CA VAL A 399 21.42 -10.22 -1.30
C VAL A 399 20.58 -11.40 -0.81
N PHE A 400 19.39 -11.57 -1.38
CA PHE A 400 18.55 -12.75 -1.18
C PHE A 400 18.57 -13.64 -2.41
N GLN A 401 18.83 -14.93 -2.23
CA GLN A 401 18.75 -15.94 -3.30
C GLN A 401 17.83 -17.11 -2.93
N GLY A 402 17.57 -18.00 -3.89
CA GLY A 402 16.70 -19.18 -3.72
C GLY A 402 15.25 -18.92 -4.06
N TYR A 403 14.60 -18.01 -3.32
CA TYR A 403 13.16 -17.78 -3.43
C TYR A 403 12.79 -16.29 -3.58
N THR A 404 11.54 -16.04 -4.00
CA THR A 404 10.91 -14.72 -4.08
C THR A 404 10.91 -13.99 -2.73
N LEU A 405 11.10 -12.67 -2.79
CA LEU A 405 10.82 -11.72 -1.71
C LEU A 405 9.89 -10.62 -2.23
N GLY A 406 8.67 -10.49 -1.67
CA GLY A 406 7.71 -9.49 -2.15
C GLY A 406 6.51 -9.30 -1.21
N LEU A 407 5.46 -8.66 -1.72
CA LEU A 407 4.24 -8.33 -0.98
C LEU A 407 3.05 -9.13 -1.51
N SER A 408 2.04 -9.33 -0.66
CA SER A 408 0.74 -9.86 -1.06
C SER A 408 -0.39 -9.27 -0.22
N GLY A 409 -1.17 -8.37 -0.82
CA GLY A 409 -2.42 -7.87 -0.23
C GLY A 409 -2.24 -6.95 0.98
N VAL A 410 -1.13 -6.23 1.06
CA VAL A 410 -0.78 -5.33 2.19
C VAL A 410 -0.82 -3.86 1.78
N HIS A 411 -0.76 -2.97 2.74
CA HIS A 411 -0.61 -1.54 2.48
C HIS A 411 0.47 -0.84 3.31
N ASP A 412 0.88 0.33 2.81
CA ASP A 412 1.86 1.20 3.46
C ASP A 412 3.23 0.55 3.69
N VAL A 413 3.72 -0.20 2.70
CA VAL A 413 5.04 -0.88 2.76
C VAL A 413 6.10 -0.17 1.92
N ILE A 414 7.28 0.02 2.51
CA ILE A 414 8.47 0.59 1.87
C ILE A 414 9.56 -0.49 1.82
N ILE A 415 10.13 -0.77 0.64
CA ILE A 415 11.36 -1.58 0.51
C ILE A 415 12.39 -0.78 -0.27
N ARG A 416 13.61 -0.65 0.28
CA ARG A 416 14.70 0.07 -0.38
C ARG A 416 16.01 -0.69 -0.35
N HIS A 417 16.83 -0.55 -1.39
CA HIS A 417 18.21 -1.07 -1.44
C HIS A 417 18.36 -2.58 -1.17
N ILE A 418 17.37 -3.36 -1.57
CA ILE A 418 17.39 -4.83 -1.47
C ILE A 418 17.76 -5.44 -2.81
N ARG A 419 18.55 -6.52 -2.78
CA ARG A 419 18.83 -7.35 -3.97
C ARG A 419 18.15 -8.70 -3.87
N VAL A 420 17.46 -9.10 -4.94
CA VAL A 420 16.81 -10.42 -5.04
C VAL A 420 17.28 -11.12 -6.31
N ARG A 421 17.97 -12.24 -6.12
CA ARG A 421 18.58 -13.07 -7.17
C ARG A 421 18.27 -14.55 -6.93
N PRO A 422 17.04 -15.01 -7.19
CA PRO A 422 16.63 -16.37 -6.84
C PRO A 422 17.54 -17.44 -7.46
N GLY A 423 17.94 -17.23 -8.72
CA GLY A 423 18.73 -18.19 -9.47
C GLY A 423 17.97 -19.51 -9.67
N THR A 424 18.72 -20.61 -9.78
CA THR A 424 18.16 -21.95 -10.03
C THR A 424 18.14 -22.83 -8.78
N SER A 425 18.57 -22.30 -7.63
CA SER A 425 18.88 -23.09 -6.43
C SER A 425 17.65 -23.71 -5.73
N SER A 426 16.46 -23.12 -5.88
CA SER A 426 15.20 -23.71 -5.38
C SER A 426 14.70 -24.88 -6.23
N GLY A 427 15.11 -24.96 -7.50
CA GLY A 427 14.56 -25.91 -8.47
C GLY A 427 13.10 -25.63 -8.89
N GLU A 428 12.56 -24.47 -8.52
CA GLU A 428 11.20 -24.04 -8.82
C GLU A 428 11.18 -22.90 -9.85
N THR A 429 10.05 -22.71 -10.51
CA THR A 429 9.79 -21.49 -11.27
C THR A 429 9.45 -20.38 -10.30
N ILE A 430 10.34 -19.38 -10.20
CA ILE A 430 10.30 -18.35 -9.16
C ILE A 430 10.36 -16.95 -9.79
N ASP A 431 9.50 -16.07 -9.28
CA ASP A 431 9.52 -14.62 -9.51
C ASP A 431 10.59 -13.93 -8.67
N GLY A 432 11.01 -12.74 -9.07
CA GLY A 432 11.91 -11.90 -8.28
C GLY A 432 11.21 -11.24 -7.09
N MET A 433 10.67 -10.04 -7.33
CA MET A 433 9.92 -9.25 -6.35
C MET A 433 8.52 -8.91 -6.87
N GLY A 434 7.62 -8.51 -5.98
CA GLY A 434 6.30 -8.08 -6.42
C GLY A 434 5.48 -7.36 -5.38
N MET A 435 4.41 -6.70 -5.84
CA MET A 435 3.47 -5.90 -5.05
C MET A 435 2.03 -6.35 -5.24
N ARG A 436 1.81 -7.65 -5.41
CA ARG A 436 0.48 -8.18 -5.78
C ARG A 436 -0.59 -7.72 -4.77
N GLY A 437 -1.70 -7.20 -5.27
CA GLY A 437 -2.83 -6.78 -4.42
C GLY A 437 -2.52 -5.66 -3.41
N SER A 438 -1.36 -5.01 -3.50
CA SER A 438 -0.89 -4.11 -2.45
C SER A 438 -1.30 -2.65 -2.71
N ASN A 439 -1.41 -1.83 -1.66
CA ASN A 439 -1.88 -0.45 -1.74
C ASN A 439 -0.95 0.52 -0.99
N PHE A 440 -0.70 1.72 -1.53
CA PHE A 440 0.29 2.66 -0.98
C PHE A 440 1.63 1.99 -0.66
N CYS A 441 2.22 1.29 -1.64
CA CYS A 441 3.52 0.63 -1.47
C CYS A 441 4.55 1.17 -2.45
N ILE A 442 5.81 1.25 -2.01
CA ILE A 442 6.92 1.74 -2.82
C ILE A 442 8.16 0.86 -2.70
N PHE A 443 8.70 0.47 -3.86
CA PHE A 443 10.03 -0.12 -3.98
C PHE A 443 10.94 0.91 -4.64
N ASP A 444 12.05 1.20 -4.00
CA ASP A 444 13.02 2.18 -4.47
C ASP A 444 14.45 1.60 -4.44
N ARG A 445 15.19 1.79 -5.53
CA ARG A 445 16.60 1.36 -5.61
C ARG A 445 16.81 -0.10 -5.24
N CYS A 446 15.94 -1.00 -5.69
CA CYS A 446 16.17 -2.43 -5.58
C CYS A 446 16.97 -2.95 -6.79
N SER A 447 17.60 -4.12 -6.66
CA SER A 447 18.15 -4.86 -7.80
C SER A 447 17.52 -6.24 -7.90
N ILE A 448 17.02 -6.60 -9.08
CA ILE A 448 16.34 -7.86 -9.32
C ILE A 448 16.97 -8.54 -10.52
N SER A 449 17.44 -9.78 -10.37
CA SER A 449 18.01 -10.54 -11.47
C SER A 449 17.85 -12.04 -11.32
N TRP A 450 18.16 -12.79 -12.38
CA TRP A 450 18.23 -14.25 -12.39
C TRP A 450 16.94 -14.95 -11.95
N THR A 451 15.81 -14.42 -12.41
CA THR A 451 14.47 -14.97 -12.18
C THR A 451 14.09 -15.91 -13.31
N ILE A 452 13.17 -16.85 -13.06
CA ILE A 452 12.77 -17.86 -14.07
C ILE A 452 11.40 -17.54 -14.68
N ASP A 453 10.49 -16.92 -13.91
CA ASP A 453 9.22 -16.39 -14.43
C ASP A 453 9.37 -14.89 -14.74
N GLU A 454 8.91 -14.00 -13.87
CA GLU A 454 9.05 -12.55 -14.06
C GLU A 454 9.93 -11.93 -12.95
N SER A 455 10.74 -10.94 -13.31
CA SER A 455 11.54 -10.25 -12.28
C SER A 455 10.69 -9.39 -11.36
N PHE A 456 9.70 -8.68 -11.91
CA PHE A 456 8.77 -7.88 -11.12
C PHE A 456 7.30 -8.11 -11.50
N SER A 457 6.43 -8.24 -10.48
CA SER A 457 4.98 -8.36 -10.69
C SER A 457 4.15 -7.48 -9.74
N SER A 458 3.21 -6.71 -10.28
CA SER A 458 2.28 -5.85 -9.50
C SER A 458 0.81 -6.05 -9.89
N ARG A 459 0.46 -7.24 -10.38
CA ARG A 459 -0.93 -7.58 -10.71
C ARG A 459 -1.86 -7.33 -9.53
N ASP A 460 -3.07 -6.87 -9.84
CA ASP A 460 -4.13 -6.56 -8.87
C ASP A 460 -3.76 -5.50 -7.81
N ALA A 461 -2.60 -4.83 -7.93
CA ALA A 461 -2.23 -3.77 -7.00
C ALA A 461 -3.20 -2.58 -7.08
N TYR A 462 -3.17 -1.71 -6.07
CA TYR A 462 -3.96 -0.48 -6.02
C TYR A 462 -3.07 0.70 -6.35
N ASN A 463 -2.57 1.45 -5.35
CA ASN A 463 -1.71 2.62 -5.56
C ASN A 463 -0.25 2.28 -5.26
N ILE A 464 0.60 2.11 -6.28
CA ILE A 464 1.99 1.65 -6.08
C ILE A 464 3.02 2.43 -6.90
N THR A 465 4.28 2.42 -6.43
CA THR A 465 5.44 2.97 -7.17
C THR A 465 6.58 1.95 -7.20
N LEU A 466 7.15 1.71 -8.39
CA LEU A 466 8.48 1.13 -8.58
C LEU A 466 9.40 2.19 -9.18
N GLN A 467 10.41 2.61 -8.42
CA GLN A 467 11.33 3.65 -8.85
C GLN A 467 12.80 3.23 -8.73
N ARG A 468 13.62 3.73 -9.67
CA ARG A 468 15.09 3.61 -9.64
C ARG A 468 15.60 2.18 -9.43
N THR A 469 14.80 1.19 -9.83
CA THR A 469 15.11 -0.22 -9.66
C THR A 469 15.84 -0.76 -10.89
N LEU A 470 16.85 -1.58 -10.65
CA LEU A 470 17.59 -2.28 -11.69
C LEU A 470 17.03 -3.69 -11.86
N ILE A 471 16.43 -3.97 -13.00
CA ILE A 471 15.99 -5.30 -13.40
C ILE A 471 16.94 -5.78 -14.51
N SER A 472 17.60 -6.91 -14.29
CA SER A 472 18.54 -7.42 -15.29
C SER A 472 18.59 -8.93 -15.38
N GLU A 473 18.91 -9.44 -16.56
CA GLU A 473 19.22 -10.86 -16.77
C GLU A 473 18.21 -11.84 -16.12
N PRO A 474 16.88 -11.68 -16.33
CA PRO A 474 15.97 -12.80 -16.11
C PRO A 474 16.43 -13.97 -16.99
N LEU A 475 16.47 -15.18 -16.42
CA LEU A 475 17.06 -16.34 -17.08
C LEU A 475 16.16 -16.81 -18.22
N ASN A 476 16.72 -16.97 -19.42
CA ASN A 476 15.92 -17.11 -20.62
C ASN A 476 15.41 -18.54 -20.85
N ALA A 477 16.29 -19.50 -21.12
CA ALA A 477 15.91 -20.91 -21.28
C ALA A 477 16.22 -21.75 -20.03
N ALA A 478 15.67 -21.35 -18.89
CA ALA A 478 16.05 -21.86 -17.56
C ALA A 478 15.16 -23.00 -17.00
N GLY A 479 14.29 -23.60 -17.82
CA GLY A 479 13.46 -24.74 -17.39
C GLY A 479 12.17 -24.36 -16.67
N HIS A 480 11.48 -23.32 -17.14
CA HIS A 480 10.18 -22.92 -16.63
C HIS A 480 9.17 -24.08 -16.61
N GLN A 481 8.59 -24.39 -15.44
CA GLN A 481 7.81 -25.62 -15.19
C GLN A 481 6.52 -25.72 -16.01
N ASN A 482 5.90 -24.59 -16.37
CA ASN A 482 4.68 -24.55 -17.18
C ASN A 482 4.92 -24.64 -18.70
N TYR A 483 6.17 -24.68 -19.17
CA TYR A 483 6.50 -24.68 -20.59
C TYR A 483 7.42 -25.84 -20.98
N PRO A 484 7.46 -26.21 -22.28
CA PRO A 484 8.44 -27.16 -22.78
C PRO A 484 9.89 -26.76 -22.45
N ALA A 485 10.76 -27.74 -22.26
CA ALA A 485 12.18 -27.50 -22.03
C ALA A 485 12.80 -26.69 -23.18
N GLY A 486 13.58 -25.65 -22.82
CA GLY A 486 14.20 -24.75 -23.78
C GLY A 486 13.30 -23.61 -24.28
N THR A 487 12.06 -23.51 -23.81
CA THR A 487 11.24 -22.30 -24.02
C THR A 487 11.91 -21.09 -23.37
N GLN A 488 12.06 -20.03 -24.16
CA GLN A 488 12.61 -18.74 -23.74
C GLN A 488 11.54 -17.95 -22.98
N HIS A 489 11.86 -17.59 -21.73
CA HIS A 489 10.96 -16.90 -20.80
C HIS A 489 11.74 -15.90 -19.91
N GLY A 490 12.83 -15.30 -20.42
CA GLY A 490 13.59 -14.30 -19.68
C GLY A 490 12.84 -12.96 -19.62
N TYR A 491 11.80 -12.87 -18.79
CA TYR A 491 10.89 -11.71 -18.77
C TYR A 491 11.15 -10.74 -17.62
N ALA A 492 11.13 -9.45 -17.94
CA ALA A 492 11.42 -8.42 -16.93
C ALA A 492 10.22 -8.16 -16.01
N ALA A 493 9.04 -7.77 -16.53
CA ALA A 493 7.93 -7.41 -15.65
C ALA A 493 6.51 -7.64 -16.19
N SER A 494 5.61 -7.97 -15.27
CA SER A 494 4.14 -7.95 -15.42
C SER A 494 3.54 -6.88 -14.49
N ILE A 495 3.15 -5.73 -15.02
CA ILE A 495 2.74 -4.58 -14.20
C ILE A 495 1.24 -4.33 -14.20
N GLY A 496 0.69 -4.01 -13.03
CA GLY A 496 -0.69 -3.63 -12.83
C GLY A 496 -0.81 -2.53 -11.78
N GLY A 497 -2.02 -2.29 -11.31
CA GLY A 497 -2.33 -1.19 -10.41
C GLY A 497 -3.67 -0.59 -10.76
N ASN A 498 -4.54 -0.32 -9.77
CA ASN A 498 -5.61 0.66 -9.96
C ASN A 498 -4.98 1.99 -10.40
N THR A 499 -3.89 2.38 -9.73
CA THR A 499 -2.90 3.32 -10.26
C THR A 499 -1.46 2.88 -9.94
N GLY A 500 -0.61 2.73 -10.97
CA GLY A 500 0.77 2.24 -10.82
C GLY A 500 1.78 3.16 -11.49
N THR A 501 2.83 3.56 -10.76
CA THR A 501 3.93 4.36 -11.30
C THR A 501 5.21 3.54 -11.44
N PHE A 502 5.81 3.54 -12.62
CA PHE A 502 7.07 2.85 -12.95
C PHE A 502 8.01 3.85 -13.60
N HIS A 503 8.97 4.38 -12.84
CA HIS A 503 9.83 5.46 -13.35
C HIS A 503 11.30 5.37 -12.96
N HIS A 504 12.17 5.85 -13.85
CA HIS A 504 13.63 5.85 -13.68
C HIS A 504 14.23 4.45 -13.44
N ASN A 505 13.57 3.39 -13.90
CA ASN A 505 14.09 2.03 -13.77
C ASN A 505 15.06 1.71 -14.93
N LEU A 506 16.01 0.81 -14.68
CA LEU A 506 16.85 0.21 -15.71
C LEU A 506 16.42 -1.24 -15.93
N LEU A 507 16.04 -1.58 -17.15
CA LEU A 507 15.66 -2.92 -17.55
C LEU A 507 16.62 -3.39 -18.63
N ALA A 508 17.50 -4.32 -18.31
CA ALA A 508 18.58 -4.68 -19.21
C ALA A 508 18.64 -6.19 -19.44
N HIS A 509 18.99 -6.60 -20.66
CA HIS A 509 19.32 -7.99 -20.97
C HIS A 509 18.16 -8.98 -20.72
N ALA A 510 16.93 -8.57 -21.02
CA ALA A 510 15.74 -9.41 -20.94
C ALA A 510 15.28 -9.86 -22.33
N GLU A 511 14.78 -11.08 -22.45
CA GLU A 511 14.19 -11.58 -23.70
C GLU A 511 12.93 -10.79 -24.08
N GLY A 512 12.13 -10.44 -23.09
CA GLY A 512 10.83 -9.87 -23.33
C GLY A 512 10.22 -9.16 -22.15
N ARG A 513 9.03 -8.59 -22.39
CA ARG A 513 8.23 -7.91 -21.38
C ARG A 513 9.03 -6.87 -20.62
N SER A 514 9.69 -5.98 -21.36
CA SER A 514 10.26 -4.76 -20.79
C SER A 514 9.22 -4.16 -19.84
N TRP A 515 7.98 -4.01 -20.32
CA TRP A 515 6.81 -3.99 -19.45
C TRP A 515 5.67 -4.77 -20.10
N SER A 516 5.10 -5.76 -19.41
CA SER A 516 3.81 -6.33 -19.82
C SER A 516 2.71 -5.71 -18.98
N MET A 517 1.90 -4.84 -19.59
CA MET A 517 0.79 -4.17 -18.95
C MET A 517 -0.37 -5.14 -18.75
N ALA A 518 -0.66 -5.39 -17.49
CA ALA A 518 -1.66 -6.30 -16.98
C ALA A 518 -2.68 -5.54 -16.13
N GLY A 519 -3.34 -4.54 -16.73
CA GLY A 519 -4.33 -3.69 -16.03
C GLY A 519 -5.51 -4.45 -15.44
N GLY A 520 -5.81 -5.63 -15.99
CA GLY A 520 -6.87 -6.51 -15.49
C GLY A 520 -8.27 -5.93 -15.70
N LEU A 521 -9.22 -6.42 -14.91
CA LEU A 521 -10.62 -5.97 -14.93
C LEU A 521 -11.04 -5.47 -13.55
N ASP A 522 -11.94 -4.50 -13.54
CA ASP A 522 -12.56 -4.00 -12.33
C ASP A 522 -13.67 -4.95 -11.85
N SER A 523 -14.30 -4.59 -10.73
CA SER A 523 -15.39 -5.39 -10.15
C SER A 523 -16.66 -5.45 -11.00
N THR A 524 -16.80 -4.59 -12.02
CA THR A 524 -17.89 -4.60 -13.01
C THR A 524 -17.53 -5.41 -14.27
N GLY A 525 -16.28 -5.85 -14.38
CA GLY A 525 -15.75 -6.57 -15.54
C GLY A 525 -15.25 -5.66 -16.65
N ALA A 526 -15.11 -4.35 -16.42
CA ALA A 526 -14.54 -3.41 -17.37
C ALA A 526 -13.00 -3.37 -17.25
N PHE A 527 -12.30 -2.96 -18.31
CA PHE A 527 -10.85 -2.73 -18.27
C PHE A 527 -10.48 -1.82 -17.10
N ASN A 528 -9.44 -2.21 -16.37
CA ASN A 528 -8.94 -1.49 -15.21
C ASN A 528 -7.50 -1.00 -15.41
N GLY A 529 -7.07 -0.11 -14.52
CA GLY A 529 -5.70 0.29 -14.29
C GLY A 529 -5.30 1.60 -14.96
N GLY A 530 -4.68 2.47 -14.17
CA GLY A 530 -4.01 3.70 -14.57
C GLY A 530 -2.49 3.54 -14.43
N LEU A 531 -1.76 3.36 -15.51
CA LEU A 531 -0.31 3.09 -15.46
C LEU A 531 0.50 4.30 -15.95
N VAL A 532 1.51 4.69 -15.20
CA VAL A 532 2.44 5.78 -15.51
C VAL A 532 3.82 5.18 -15.70
N LEU A 533 4.26 5.04 -16.95
CA LEU A 533 5.57 4.49 -17.35
C LEU A 533 6.44 5.60 -17.91
N VAL A 534 7.32 6.14 -17.07
CA VAL A 534 8.01 7.39 -17.36
C VAL A 534 9.52 7.27 -17.15
N ASN A 535 10.32 7.76 -18.11
CA ASN A 535 11.78 7.84 -17.96
C ASN A 535 12.47 6.50 -17.61
N ASN A 536 11.92 5.38 -18.06
CA ASN A 536 12.60 4.08 -17.92
C ASN A 536 13.65 3.92 -19.02
N VAL A 537 14.77 3.30 -18.67
CA VAL A 537 15.82 2.89 -19.61
C VAL A 537 15.71 1.40 -19.87
N VAL A 538 15.64 1.01 -21.14
CA VAL A 538 15.61 -0.38 -21.55
C VAL A 538 16.79 -0.68 -22.45
N TYR A 539 17.55 -1.73 -22.15
CA TYR A 539 18.75 -2.11 -22.91
C TYR A 539 18.75 -3.58 -23.33
N ASN A 540 19.18 -3.85 -24.57
CA ASN A 540 19.43 -5.19 -25.10
C ASN A 540 18.26 -6.17 -24.89
N TYR A 541 17.05 -5.70 -25.18
CA TYR A 541 15.84 -6.52 -25.15
C TYR A 541 15.82 -7.52 -26.32
N GLY A 542 15.09 -8.63 -26.20
CA GLY A 542 14.98 -9.67 -27.24
C GLY A 542 13.92 -9.37 -28.31
N ASP A 543 13.00 -10.32 -28.53
CA ASP A 543 11.97 -10.24 -29.58
C ASP A 543 10.61 -9.68 -29.13
N ARG A 544 10.52 -9.33 -27.84
CA ARG A 544 9.35 -8.73 -27.19
C ARG A 544 9.79 -7.52 -26.38
N VAL A 545 9.02 -6.43 -26.44
CA VAL A 545 9.29 -5.17 -25.71
C VAL A 545 8.14 -4.87 -24.75
N THR A 546 7.71 -3.62 -24.62
CA THR A 546 6.52 -3.27 -23.84
C THR A 546 5.24 -3.54 -24.62
N ASP A 547 4.31 -4.24 -23.99
CA ASP A 547 3.04 -4.65 -24.59
C ASP A 547 1.93 -4.84 -23.55
N GLY A 548 0.75 -5.26 -24.01
CA GLY A 548 -0.44 -5.48 -23.18
C GLY A 548 -1.35 -4.25 -23.16
N GLY A 549 -2.12 -4.10 -22.09
CA GLY A 549 -2.98 -2.93 -21.94
C GLY A 549 -3.56 -2.72 -20.54
N ALA A 550 -4.02 -1.49 -20.33
CA ALA A 550 -4.71 -1.03 -19.13
C ALA A 550 -5.74 0.03 -19.54
N HIS A 551 -6.62 0.42 -18.61
CA HIS A 551 -7.66 1.42 -18.88
C HIS A 551 -7.06 2.76 -19.37
N GLN A 552 -6.03 3.25 -18.67
CA GLN A 552 -5.34 4.50 -18.95
C GLN A 552 -3.83 4.32 -18.80
N VAL A 553 -3.04 4.76 -19.78
CA VAL A 553 -1.58 4.61 -19.74
C VAL A 553 -0.89 5.91 -20.18
N ASP A 554 -0.04 6.45 -19.33
CA ASP A 554 0.92 7.50 -19.69
C ASP A 554 2.29 6.86 -19.96
N PHE A 555 2.78 6.95 -21.20
CA PHE A 555 4.05 6.38 -21.63
C PHE A 555 4.99 7.49 -22.16
N ILE A 556 5.81 8.05 -21.27
CA ILE A 556 6.47 9.34 -21.50
C ILE A 556 7.99 9.24 -21.32
N GLY A 557 8.76 9.78 -22.26
CA GLY A 557 10.19 10.04 -22.06
C GLY A 557 11.04 8.79 -21.83
N ASN A 558 10.62 7.61 -22.31
CA ASN A 558 11.38 6.37 -22.11
C ASN A 558 12.50 6.23 -23.15
N TYR A 559 13.63 5.67 -22.73
CA TYR A 559 14.83 5.49 -23.55
C TYR A 559 15.10 4.01 -23.80
N TYR A 560 14.87 3.55 -25.02
CA TYR A 560 15.07 2.15 -25.40
C TYR A 560 16.31 2.04 -26.28
N LYS A 561 17.39 1.49 -25.74
CA LYS A 561 18.66 1.32 -26.42
C LYS A 561 18.76 -0.09 -27.00
N PRO A 562 18.74 -0.26 -28.33
CA PRO A 562 18.92 -1.58 -28.93
C PRO A 562 20.31 -2.14 -28.61
N GLY A 563 20.36 -3.41 -28.23
CA GLY A 563 21.59 -4.15 -28.09
C GLY A 563 21.71 -5.28 -29.12
N PRO A 564 22.75 -6.12 -29.05
CA PRO A 564 22.97 -7.18 -30.02
C PRO A 564 21.84 -8.22 -30.14
N SER A 565 21.03 -8.41 -29.09
CA SER A 565 19.87 -9.32 -29.10
C SER A 565 18.57 -8.66 -29.60
N SER A 566 18.57 -7.35 -29.83
CA SER A 566 17.35 -6.60 -30.15
C SER A 566 16.87 -6.78 -31.58
N THR A 567 15.61 -7.18 -31.71
CA THR A 567 14.96 -7.43 -33.01
C THR A 567 13.67 -6.62 -33.22
N ARG A 568 13.36 -5.70 -32.29
CA ARG A 568 12.19 -4.80 -32.34
C ARG A 568 12.65 -3.35 -32.25
N PHE A 569 11.98 -2.48 -32.99
CA PHE A 569 12.35 -1.06 -33.07
C PHE A 569 11.15 -0.14 -32.81
N TYR A 570 10.30 -0.58 -31.89
CA TYR A 570 9.25 0.22 -31.26
C TYR A 570 9.32 0.12 -29.75
N THR A 571 8.78 1.12 -29.04
CA THR A 571 8.81 1.14 -27.56
C THR A 571 7.57 0.51 -26.93
N LEU A 572 6.38 0.72 -27.51
CA LEU A 572 5.11 0.21 -26.99
C LEU A 572 4.23 -0.36 -28.13
N GLN A 573 3.79 -1.61 -27.96
CA GLN A 573 2.65 -2.19 -28.68
C GLN A 573 1.42 -2.18 -27.77
N ALA A 574 0.50 -1.23 -27.98
CA ALA A 574 -0.80 -1.23 -27.29
C ALA A 574 -1.66 -2.38 -27.83
N THR A 575 -1.91 -3.41 -27.03
CA THR A 575 -2.58 -4.63 -27.47
C THR A 575 -4.09 -4.56 -27.21
N TYR A 576 -4.89 -4.65 -28.28
CA TYR A 576 -6.35 -4.76 -28.25
C TYR A 576 -6.76 -6.16 -28.68
N GLU A 577 -6.71 -7.09 -27.72
CA GLU A 577 -6.97 -8.52 -27.96
C GLU A 577 -8.23 -9.05 -27.25
N ASP A 578 -8.78 -8.27 -26.32
CA ASP A 578 -9.96 -8.63 -25.54
C ASP A 578 -11.13 -7.67 -25.78
N GLY A 579 -12.34 -8.21 -25.85
CA GLY A 579 -13.59 -7.45 -26.06
C GLY A 579 -14.32 -7.08 -24.77
N PHE A 580 -13.59 -6.77 -23.70
CA PHE A 580 -14.20 -6.42 -22.40
C PHE A 580 -14.81 -5.00 -22.40
N PRO A 581 -15.81 -4.72 -21.54
CA PRO A 581 -16.34 -3.38 -21.34
C PRO A 581 -15.29 -2.33 -20.94
N GLY A 582 -15.60 -1.05 -21.15
CA GLY A 582 -14.69 0.05 -20.86
C GLY A 582 -13.78 0.40 -22.03
N THR A 583 -12.69 1.12 -21.74
CA THR A 583 -11.72 1.57 -22.75
C THR A 583 -10.30 1.19 -22.35
N GLN A 584 -9.41 1.07 -23.33
CA GLN A 584 -7.96 1.07 -23.12
C GLN A 584 -7.38 2.23 -23.92
N GLN A 585 -6.86 3.25 -23.24
CA GLN A 585 -6.40 4.48 -23.88
C GLN A 585 -5.00 4.87 -23.40
N TYR A 586 -4.24 5.49 -24.29
CA TYR A 586 -2.81 5.71 -24.12
C TYR A 586 -2.45 7.16 -24.42
N TYR A 587 -1.47 7.69 -23.70
CA TYR A 587 -0.76 8.92 -24.01
C TYR A 587 0.71 8.56 -24.25
N CYS A 588 1.28 9.02 -25.36
CA CYS A 588 2.64 8.66 -25.78
C CYS A 588 3.40 9.91 -26.22
N GLU A 589 4.47 10.24 -25.49
CA GLU A 589 5.26 11.46 -25.71
C GLU A 589 6.75 11.24 -25.45
N GLY A 590 7.62 11.83 -26.28
CA GLY A 590 9.04 12.00 -25.98
C GLY A 590 9.86 10.71 -25.84
N ASN A 591 9.36 9.56 -26.29
CA ASN A 591 10.09 8.30 -26.24
C ASN A 591 11.10 8.22 -27.39
N MET A 592 12.17 7.45 -27.22
CA MET A 592 13.19 7.31 -28.26
C MET A 592 13.85 5.94 -28.33
N ILE A 593 14.29 5.61 -29.54
CA ILE A 593 15.22 4.51 -29.82
C ILE A 593 16.40 5.08 -30.64
N PRO A 594 17.59 5.26 -30.03
CA PRO A 594 18.76 5.78 -30.73
C PRO A 594 19.04 5.01 -32.02
N GLY A 595 19.22 5.74 -33.13
CA GLY A 595 19.45 5.17 -34.46
C GLY A 595 18.18 4.85 -35.26
N TYR A 596 16.99 4.95 -34.65
CA TYR A 596 15.70 4.66 -35.29
C TYR A 596 14.73 5.83 -35.25
N PHE A 597 14.47 6.39 -34.06
CA PHE A 597 13.66 7.61 -33.88
C PHE A 597 14.01 8.31 -32.56
N ASP A 598 13.67 9.60 -32.47
CA ASP A 598 13.93 10.46 -31.32
C ASP A 598 12.63 11.00 -30.70
N ALA A 599 12.76 11.78 -29.62
CA ALA A 599 11.64 12.36 -28.90
C ALA A 599 10.78 13.33 -29.75
N GLU A 600 11.37 13.94 -30.78
CA GLU A 600 10.71 14.90 -31.69
C GLU A 600 10.05 14.21 -32.90
N SER A 601 10.32 12.91 -33.08
CA SER A 601 9.68 12.10 -34.11
C SER A 601 8.19 11.90 -33.80
N THR A 602 7.40 11.51 -34.80
CA THR A 602 6.00 11.14 -34.59
C THR A 602 5.90 9.99 -33.58
N GLN A 603 5.29 10.26 -32.43
CA GLN A 603 5.24 9.32 -31.31
C GLN A 603 4.20 8.20 -31.48
N VAL A 604 3.17 8.40 -32.30
CA VAL A 604 2.16 7.39 -32.60
C VAL A 604 2.21 7.03 -34.09
N VAL A 605 2.46 5.77 -34.41
CA VAL A 605 2.58 5.25 -35.78
C VAL A 605 1.51 4.21 -36.08
N GLU A 606 1.24 3.98 -37.37
CA GLU A 606 0.32 2.95 -37.82
C GLU A 606 0.95 1.55 -37.73
N ASP A 607 0.13 0.53 -37.42
CA ASP A 607 0.56 -0.87 -37.51
C ASP A 607 0.78 -1.24 -38.99
N THR A 608 2.02 -1.57 -39.36
CA THR A 608 2.39 -2.01 -40.71
C THR A 608 2.29 -3.52 -40.91
N GLY A 609 1.87 -4.25 -39.87
CA GLY A 609 1.72 -5.70 -39.84
C GLY A 609 2.96 -6.40 -39.29
N GLY A 610 2.89 -6.87 -38.04
CA GLY A 610 3.86 -7.79 -37.46
C GLY A 610 5.13 -7.12 -36.91
N ASN A 611 6.30 -7.63 -37.30
CA ASN A 611 7.60 -7.32 -36.68
C ASN A 611 8.33 -6.10 -37.30
N ASP A 612 7.76 -5.51 -38.35
CA ASP A 612 8.42 -4.47 -39.17
C ASP A 612 8.09 -3.03 -38.72
N VAL A 613 7.38 -2.86 -37.59
CA VAL A 613 7.01 -1.55 -37.05
C VAL A 613 8.24 -0.83 -36.48
N VAL A 614 8.38 0.45 -36.84
CA VAL A 614 9.39 1.36 -36.29
C VAL A 614 8.69 2.65 -35.81
N GLY A 615 8.81 2.98 -34.53
CA GLY A 615 8.19 4.18 -33.93
C GLY A 615 7.92 4.01 -32.43
N ALA A 616 7.53 5.07 -31.72
CA ALA A 616 7.36 4.97 -30.27
C ALA A 616 6.18 4.06 -29.88
N CYS A 617 4.97 4.40 -30.29
CA CYS A 617 3.76 3.68 -29.91
C CYS A 617 2.89 3.33 -31.12
N TYR A 618 2.25 2.16 -31.09
CA TYR A 618 1.22 1.79 -32.06
C TYR A 618 0.15 0.88 -31.44
N ALA A 619 -1.03 0.85 -32.05
CA ALA A 619 -2.13 -0.04 -31.65
C ALA A 619 -2.11 -1.32 -32.49
N ARG A 620 -2.11 -2.47 -31.83
CA ARG A 620 -2.30 -3.78 -32.46
C ARG A 620 -3.68 -4.31 -32.13
N ILE A 621 -4.55 -4.38 -33.13
CA ILE A 621 -5.96 -4.74 -32.97
C ILE A 621 -6.20 -6.13 -33.56
N SER A 622 -6.61 -7.08 -32.72
CA SER A 622 -6.94 -8.45 -33.14
C SER A 622 -8.39 -8.85 -32.90
N ILE A 623 -9.25 -7.92 -32.49
CA ILE A 623 -10.68 -8.12 -32.23
C ILE A 623 -11.57 -7.55 -33.34
N ASP A 624 -12.73 -8.18 -33.56
CA ASP A 624 -13.75 -7.78 -34.55
C ASP A 624 -15.15 -7.72 -33.88
N PRO A 625 -15.85 -6.56 -33.91
CA PRO A 625 -15.39 -5.28 -34.46
C PRO A 625 -14.24 -4.68 -33.62
N ALA A 626 -13.39 -3.90 -34.28
CA ALA A 626 -12.41 -3.06 -33.60
C ALA A 626 -13.12 -2.08 -32.64
N PRO A 627 -12.48 -1.66 -31.52
CA PRO A 627 -13.08 -0.69 -30.61
C PRO A 627 -13.34 0.65 -31.30
N ASP A 628 -14.45 1.30 -30.95
CA ASP A 628 -14.96 2.52 -31.59
C ASP A 628 -14.59 3.82 -30.85
N TYR A 629 -13.72 3.74 -29.85
CA TYR A 629 -13.15 4.87 -29.13
C TYR A 629 -11.73 5.22 -29.62
N GLU A 630 -11.24 6.40 -29.23
CA GLU A 630 -9.89 6.85 -29.56
C GLU A 630 -8.83 6.13 -28.72
N TYR A 631 -7.82 5.55 -29.39
CA TYR A 631 -6.78 4.74 -28.75
C TYR A 631 -5.68 5.57 -28.09
N PHE A 632 -5.22 6.62 -28.79
CA PHE A 632 -4.16 7.51 -28.33
C PHE A 632 -4.70 8.92 -28.18
N LEU A 633 -4.55 9.51 -27.00
CA LEU A 633 -4.99 10.88 -26.69
C LEU A 633 -3.82 11.86 -26.75
N ASP A 634 -4.13 13.16 -26.73
CA ASP A 634 -3.17 14.27 -26.86
C ASP A 634 -2.73 14.90 -25.53
N ARG A 635 -3.18 14.33 -24.40
CA ARG A 635 -2.86 14.80 -23.06
C ARG A 635 -2.67 13.63 -22.08
N PRO A 636 -1.78 13.76 -21.09
CA PRO A 636 -1.59 12.73 -20.07
C PRO A 636 -2.82 12.60 -19.18
N PHE A 637 -3.02 11.40 -18.64
CA PHE A 637 -4.07 11.11 -17.66
C PHE A 637 -3.68 11.56 -16.25
N PHE A 638 -2.38 11.51 -15.92
CA PHE A 638 -1.85 11.72 -14.58
C PHE A 638 -0.67 12.73 -14.54
N PRO A 639 -0.87 13.99 -14.98
CA PRO A 639 0.21 14.97 -15.18
C PRO A 639 1.03 15.30 -13.92
N ASP A 640 0.42 15.24 -12.73
CA ASP A 640 1.08 15.60 -11.46
C ASP A 640 1.59 14.39 -10.66
N SER A 641 1.65 13.21 -11.30
CA SER A 641 2.05 11.97 -10.61
C SER A 641 3.56 11.83 -10.42
N VAL A 642 4.36 12.32 -11.38
CA VAL A 642 5.83 12.22 -11.42
C VAL A 642 6.41 13.45 -12.11
N THR A 643 7.50 14.00 -11.58
CA THR A 643 8.31 14.96 -12.33
C THR A 643 9.24 14.19 -13.27
N TYR A 644 9.21 14.53 -14.57
CA TYR A 644 9.95 13.81 -15.59
C TYR A 644 10.86 14.71 -16.42
N GLN A 645 11.86 14.12 -17.05
CA GLN A 645 12.79 14.76 -17.96
C GLN A 645 12.57 14.25 -19.40
N ASP A 646 13.25 14.84 -20.37
CA ASP A 646 13.38 14.19 -21.68
C ASP A 646 14.16 12.87 -21.57
N ALA A 647 14.01 12.01 -22.57
CA ALA A 647 14.57 10.67 -22.54
C ALA A 647 16.10 10.62 -22.45
N ILE A 648 16.83 11.63 -22.93
CA ILE A 648 18.29 11.66 -22.88
C ILE A 648 18.75 11.99 -21.46
N GLU A 649 18.17 13.01 -20.84
CA GLU A 649 18.46 13.36 -19.45
C GLU A 649 18.11 12.21 -18.50
N ALA A 650 16.94 11.60 -18.70
CA ALA A 650 16.52 10.41 -17.96
C ALA A 650 17.53 9.27 -18.07
N TYR A 651 18.03 8.97 -19.28
CA TYR A 651 19.06 7.96 -19.49
C TYR A 651 20.32 8.22 -18.66
N LYS A 652 20.79 9.47 -18.64
CA LYS A 652 21.99 9.86 -17.88
C LYS A 652 21.79 9.73 -16.37
N ILE A 653 20.62 10.16 -15.88
CA ILE A 653 20.25 10.09 -14.47
C ILE A 653 20.12 8.63 -14.01
N VAL A 654 19.38 7.80 -14.76
CA VAL A 654 19.17 6.38 -14.42
C VAL A 654 20.50 5.65 -14.32
N LEU A 655 21.41 5.79 -15.30
CA LEU A 655 22.71 5.12 -15.24
C LEU A 655 23.62 5.63 -14.10
N SER A 656 23.28 6.76 -13.47
CA SER A 656 24.03 7.36 -12.37
C SER A 656 23.41 7.07 -10.99
N ASP A 657 22.15 6.62 -10.94
CA ASP A 657 21.37 6.42 -9.71
C ASP A 657 20.23 5.39 -9.89
N VAL A 658 20.61 4.13 -10.10
CA VAL A 658 19.69 2.99 -10.21
C VAL A 658 20.23 1.78 -9.47
N GLY A 659 19.32 0.89 -9.07
CA GLY A 659 19.65 -0.36 -8.39
C GLY A 659 19.93 -0.14 -6.91
N ALA A 660 20.19 -1.23 -6.19
CA ALA A 660 20.71 -1.18 -4.83
C ALA A 660 22.15 -0.64 -4.87
N ASN A 661 22.29 0.67 -5.00
CA ASN A 661 23.57 1.37 -5.22
C ASN A 661 24.24 1.84 -3.93
N VAL A 662 23.62 1.57 -2.78
CA VAL A 662 24.13 1.79 -1.43
C VAL A 662 24.14 0.44 -0.69
N PRO A 663 25.23 0.10 0.03
CA PRO A 663 26.47 0.88 0.21
C PRO A 663 27.32 0.99 -1.07
N THR A 664 27.15 0.09 -2.02
CA THR A 664 27.77 0.14 -3.35
C THR A 664 26.94 -0.70 -4.31
N LEU A 665 27.04 -0.44 -5.63
CA LEU A 665 26.69 -1.45 -6.64
C LEU A 665 27.66 -2.63 -6.55
N ASP A 666 27.14 -3.82 -6.84
CA ASP A 666 27.96 -5.02 -6.96
C ASP A 666 28.60 -5.16 -8.34
N GLU A 667 29.46 -6.17 -8.51
CA GLU A 667 30.14 -6.42 -9.79
C GLU A 667 29.15 -6.67 -10.94
N HIS A 668 28.03 -7.35 -10.65
CA HIS A 668 26.96 -7.61 -11.62
C HIS A 668 26.28 -6.32 -12.06
N ASP A 669 25.68 -5.56 -11.14
CA ASP A 669 24.94 -4.35 -11.46
C ASP A 669 25.87 -3.28 -12.08
N THR A 670 27.13 -3.21 -11.61
CA THR A 670 28.18 -2.36 -12.20
C THR A 670 28.43 -2.73 -13.66
N ARG A 671 28.48 -4.03 -13.99
CA ARG A 671 28.61 -4.51 -15.37
C ARG A 671 27.39 -4.11 -16.19
N ILE A 672 26.17 -4.31 -15.69
CA ILE A 672 24.95 -3.98 -16.43
C ILE A 672 24.88 -2.49 -16.79
N VAL A 673 25.21 -1.60 -15.84
CA VAL A 673 25.28 -0.16 -16.09
C VAL A 673 26.33 0.17 -17.16
N ARG A 674 27.53 -0.43 -17.05
CA ARG A 674 28.61 -0.23 -18.03
C ARG A 674 28.22 -0.73 -19.43
N GLU A 675 27.67 -1.92 -19.54
CA GLU A 675 27.22 -2.52 -20.81
C GLU A 675 26.14 -1.66 -21.47
N THR A 676 25.18 -1.18 -20.67
CA THR A 676 24.17 -0.23 -21.12
C THR A 676 24.80 1.05 -21.64
N LEU A 677 25.78 1.62 -20.93
CA LEU A 677 26.49 2.83 -21.34
C LEU A 677 27.26 2.64 -22.65
N GLU A 678 28.10 1.60 -22.70
CA GLU A 678 29.03 1.32 -23.79
C GLU A 678 28.36 0.69 -25.02
N ASN A 679 27.10 0.27 -24.90
CA ASN A 679 26.38 -0.51 -25.92
C ASN A 679 27.10 -1.84 -26.24
N THR A 680 27.48 -2.58 -25.19
CA THR A 680 28.22 -3.84 -25.31
C THR A 680 27.54 -4.97 -24.54
N THR A 681 27.93 -6.21 -24.83
CA THR A 681 27.55 -7.40 -24.04
C THR A 681 28.83 -8.15 -23.66
N THR A 682 28.96 -8.59 -22.41
CA THR A 682 30.13 -9.39 -21.98
C THR A 682 29.89 -10.89 -22.15
N TYR A 683 28.67 -11.34 -21.86
CA TYR A 683 28.32 -12.77 -21.79
C TYR A 683 27.30 -13.17 -22.85
N VAL A 684 27.15 -14.49 -23.04
CA VAL A 684 26.25 -15.09 -24.03
C VAL A 684 25.52 -16.25 -23.35
N GLY A 685 24.22 -16.36 -23.56
CA GLY A 685 23.42 -17.47 -23.03
C GLY A 685 23.96 -18.83 -23.48
N SER A 686 24.24 -19.72 -22.53
CA SER A 686 24.88 -21.01 -22.83
C SER A 686 23.99 -21.98 -23.62
N TYR A 687 22.68 -21.81 -23.57
CA TYR A 687 21.72 -22.65 -24.30
C TYR A 687 21.21 -21.97 -25.57
N THR A 688 20.79 -20.71 -25.48
CA THR A 688 20.17 -19.95 -26.56
C THR A 688 21.19 -19.31 -27.51
N GLY A 689 22.41 -19.06 -27.05
CA GLY A 689 23.45 -18.36 -27.80
C GLY A 689 23.19 -16.87 -27.99
N LYS A 690 22.25 -16.28 -27.22
CA LYS A 690 21.91 -14.85 -27.32
C LYS A 690 22.93 -13.98 -26.58
N GLU A 691 23.38 -12.93 -27.25
CA GLU A 691 24.37 -12.01 -26.70
C GLU A 691 23.75 -11.12 -25.61
N GLY A 692 24.31 -11.21 -24.41
CA GLY A 692 23.86 -10.52 -23.22
C GLY A 692 22.62 -11.10 -22.55
N ILE A 693 21.89 -12.05 -23.14
CA ILE A 693 20.72 -12.68 -22.52
C ILE A 693 21.10 -14.08 -22.06
N ILE A 694 21.17 -14.28 -20.75
CA ILE A 694 21.73 -15.50 -20.13
C ILE A 694 20.67 -16.57 -19.89
N ASP A 695 21.08 -17.84 -19.82
CA ASP A 695 20.22 -18.99 -19.58
C ASP A 695 20.43 -19.60 -18.18
N SER A 696 21.58 -19.34 -17.59
CA SER A 696 21.96 -19.80 -16.25
C SER A 696 22.82 -18.74 -15.56
N PRO A 697 22.74 -18.59 -14.21
CA PRO A 697 23.72 -17.78 -13.47
C PRO A 697 25.18 -18.21 -13.74
N ASP A 698 25.41 -19.47 -14.10
CA ASP A 698 26.75 -19.97 -14.45
C ASP A 698 27.34 -19.30 -15.70
N ASP A 699 26.49 -18.76 -16.59
CA ASP A 699 26.94 -18.05 -17.81
C ASP A 699 27.78 -16.82 -17.47
N VAL A 700 27.55 -16.25 -16.28
CA VAL A 700 28.22 -15.05 -15.76
C VAL A 700 29.15 -15.37 -14.59
N GLY A 701 29.30 -16.65 -14.22
CA GLY A 701 30.13 -17.11 -13.10
C GLY A 701 29.43 -17.15 -11.74
N GLY A 702 28.10 -16.96 -11.68
CA GLY A 702 27.32 -16.95 -10.45
C GLY A 702 27.47 -15.65 -9.64
N LEU A 703 27.13 -15.70 -8.35
CA LEU A 703 27.38 -14.59 -7.43
C LEU A 703 28.88 -14.34 -7.30
N GLU A 704 29.25 -13.06 -7.26
CA GLU A 704 30.61 -12.67 -6.87
C GLU A 704 30.92 -13.06 -5.40
N ASP A 705 32.18 -12.94 -4.99
CA ASP A 705 32.56 -13.16 -3.60
C ASP A 705 31.93 -12.08 -2.70
N TRP A 706 31.14 -12.56 -1.73
CA TRP A 706 30.28 -11.73 -0.89
C TRP A 706 30.33 -12.22 0.56
N PRO A 707 31.42 -11.94 1.28
CA PRO A 707 31.59 -12.40 2.65
C PRO A 707 30.53 -11.80 3.57
N GLU A 708 30.18 -12.54 4.62
CA GLU A 708 29.40 -12.00 5.73
C GLU A 708 30.17 -10.83 6.35
N THR A 709 29.48 -9.71 6.52
CA THR A 709 29.99 -8.53 7.20
C THR A 709 29.05 -8.16 8.33
N LYS A 710 29.61 -7.55 9.37
CA LYS A 710 28.85 -7.08 10.54
C LYS A 710 29.03 -5.59 10.69
N ARG A 711 28.05 -4.94 11.32
CA ARG A 711 28.11 -3.55 11.71
C ARG A 711 29.43 -3.27 12.45
N PRO A 712 30.21 -2.26 12.02
CA PRO A 712 31.49 -1.94 12.63
C PRO A 712 31.30 -1.28 14.00
N ALA A 713 32.34 -1.31 14.84
CA ALA A 713 32.25 -0.80 16.22
C ALA A 713 31.99 0.70 16.33
N TRP A 714 32.39 1.50 15.32
CA TRP A 714 32.14 2.94 15.28
C TRP A 714 30.66 3.27 14.97
N ASP A 715 29.91 2.32 14.41
CA ASP A 715 28.51 2.47 14.00
C ASP A 715 27.55 1.88 15.05
N VAL A 716 27.96 1.93 16.32
CA VAL A 716 27.20 1.39 17.45
C VAL A 716 25.91 2.18 17.67
N ASP A 717 24.85 1.45 18.01
CA ASP A 717 23.55 1.97 18.46
C ASP A 717 23.36 1.44 19.89
N SER A 718 23.59 2.32 20.87
CA SER A 718 23.67 1.94 22.27
C SER A 718 22.29 1.76 22.94
N ASP A 719 21.24 2.38 22.42
CA ASP A 719 19.88 2.31 22.99
C ASP A 719 18.91 1.43 22.19
N GLY A 720 19.33 0.97 21.02
CA GLY A 720 18.63 0.00 20.18
C GLY A 720 17.47 0.61 19.38
N ASP A 721 17.46 1.92 19.18
CA ASP A 721 16.40 2.63 18.45
C ASP A 721 16.58 2.61 16.91
N GLY A 722 17.63 1.95 16.43
CA GLY A 722 17.96 1.83 15.00
C GLY A 722 18.84 2.97 14.48
N VAL A 723 19.21 3.94 15.31
CA VAL A 723 20.01 5.10 14.98
C VAL A 723 21.38 4.97 15.68
N PRO A 724 22.49 5.08 14.95
CA PRO A 724 23.80 4.99 15.57
C PRO A 724 24.13 6.23 16.39
N ASP A 725 24.94 6.06 17.45
CA ASP A 725 25.31 7.08 18.43
C ASP A 725 25.98 8.33 17.81
N TRP A 726 26.54 8.21 16.60
CA TRP A 726 27.17 9.33 15.89
C TRP A 726 26.18 10.23 15.13
N TRP A 727 24.94 9.79 14.93
CA TRP A 727 23.93 10.58 14.24
C TRP A 727 23.57 11.85 15.04
N ASP A 728 23.37 12.97 14.35
CA ASP A 728 23.15 14.27 14.99
C ASP A 728 21.72 14.49 15.53
N GLY A 729 20.87 13.47 15.40
CA GLY A 729 19.47 13.50 15.83
C GLY A 729 18.53 14.18 14.83
N SER A 730 19.02 14.62 13.67
CA SER A 730 18.18 15.25 12.65
C SER A 730 17.13 14.28 12.10
N THR A 731 15.94 14.81 11.81
CA THR A 731 14.80 14.03 11.30
C THR A 731 14.72 14.01 9.78
N GLY A 732 15.54 14.81 9.09
CA GLY A 732 15.43 15.00 7.63
C GLY A 732 14.22 15.82 7.17
N GLY A 733 13.44 16.40 8.09
CA GLY A 733 12.31 17.28 7.77
C GLY A 733 11.12 17.15 8.74
N GLU A 734 10.10 17.99 8.53
CA GLU A 734 8.83 17.88 9.26
C GLU A 734 8.10 16.58 8.90
N GLY A 735 7.43 15.98 9.90
CA GLY A 735 6.68 14.74 9.72
C GLY A 735 7.51 13.45 9.72
N TYR A 736 8.83 13.56 9.88
CA TYR A 736 9.77 12.44 9.98
C TYR A 736 10.31 12.27 11.41
N THR A 737 10.67 11.04 11.76
CA THR A 737 11.38 10.68 13.00
C THR A 737 12.89 10.80 12.83
N THR A 738 13.66 10.70 13.92
CA THR A 738 15.13 10.66 13.84
C THR A 738 15.62 9.45 13.03
N LEU A 739 14.95 8.29 13.17
CA LEU A 739 15.24 7.10 12.36
C LEU A 739 14.97 7.35 10.87
N ASP A 740 13.86 8.01 10.51
CA ASP A 740 13.62 8.39 9.11
C ASP A 740 14.75 9.28 8.58
N GLY A 741 15.20 10.28 9.36
CA GLY A 741 16.30 11.17 9.00
C GLY A 741 17.59 10.40 8.69
N TYR A 742 17.97 9.48 9.58
CA TYR A 742 19.12 8.60 9.40
C TYR A 742 18.98 7.70 8.15
N LEU A 743 17.83 7.03 7.99
CA LEU A 743 17.58 6.14 6.86
C LEU A 743 17.56 6.87 5.51
N ASN A 744 17.07 8.12 5.50
CA ASN A 744 17.07 8.98 4.31
C ASN A 744 18.50 9.40 3.95
N TRP A 745 19.30 9.80 4.93
CA TRP A 745 20.71 10.14 4.72
C TRP A 745 21.51 8.95 4.17
N LEU A 746 21.28 7.74 4.71
CA LEU A 746 21.94 6.53 4.22
C LEU A 746 21.50 6.16 2.80
N ALA A 747 20.26 6.43 2.41
CA ALA A 747 19.75 5.97 1.12
C ALA A 747 20.35 6.72 -0.08
N ASP A 748 20.87 7.93 0.15
CA ASP A 748 21.58 8.70 -0.86
C ASP A 748 23.09 8.42 -0.84
N ALA A 749 23.80 8.95 -1.84
CA ALA A 749 25.26 8.85 -1.87
C ALA A 749 25.85 9.47 -0.60
N HIS A 750 26.70 8.73 0.09
CA HIS A 750 27.32 9.21 1.32
C HIS A 750 28.72 8.62 1.50
N ILE A 751 29.51 9.27 2.35
CA ILE A 751 30.87 8.84 2.73
C ILE A 751 31.09 9.00 4.23
N PHE A 752 32.03 8.24 4.75
CA PHE A 752 32.51 8.33 6.12
C PHE A 752 34.00 8.71 6.14
N VAL A 753 34.39 9.51 7.12
CA VAL A 753 35.77 9.98 7.31
C VAL A 753 36.03 10.23 8.80
N ALA A 754 37.27 10.00 9.25
CA ALA A 754 37.64 10.36 10.61
C ALA A 754 37.92 11.88 10.73
N PRO A 755 37.74 12.50 11.91
CA PRO A 755 38.07 13.91 12.09
C PRO A 755 39.53 14.22 11.72
N GLY A 756 39.75 15.33 11.02
CA GLY A 756 41.06 15.79 10.54
C GLY A 756 41.66 15.00 9.36
N GLU A 757 41.00 13.93 8.91
CA GLU A 757 41.45 13.11 7.78
C GLU A 757 40.82 13.56 6.45
N ALA A 758 41.34 13.00 5.35
CA ALA A 758 40.84 13.24 4.01
C ALA A 758 40.29 11.98 3.34
N VAL A 759 39.29 12.14 2.48
CA VAL A 759 38.69 11.06 1.69
C VAL A 759 38.43 11.53 0.25
N ASP A 760 38.70 10.62 -0.69
CA ASP A 760 38.44 10.84 -2.11
C ASP A 760 37.07 10.29 -2.50
N VAL A 761 36.28 11.11 -3.19
CA VAL A 761 34.98 10.77 -3.76
C VAL A 761 35.10 10.76 -5.28
N SER A 762 34.79 9.61 -5.89
CA SER A 762 34.77 9.48 -7.36
C SER A 762 33.50 10.13 -7.91
N LEU A 763 33.64 11.33 -8.48
CA LEU A 763 32.52 12.03 -9.12
C LEU A 763 32.08 11.30 -10.39
N THR A 764 33.04 10.70 -11.12
CA THR A 764 32.73 9.89 -12.31
C THR A 764 31.84 8.69 -11.98
N ASN A 765 31.96 8.10 -10.79
CA ASN A 765 31.07 7.01 -10.36
C ASN A 765 29.67 7.50 -9.98
N LEU A 766 29.56 8.74 -9.49
CA LEU A 766 28.28 9.37 -9.13
C LEU A 766 27.51 9.88 -10.35
N THR A 767 28.17 10.02 -11.50
CA THR A 767 27.63 10.66 -12.71
C THR A 767 27.94 9.86 -13.97
N ARG A 768 27.91 8.53 -13.87
CA ARG A 768 28.35 7.57 -14.91
C ARG A 768 27.66 7.78 -16.25
N GLY A 769 26.41 8.23 -16.25
CA GLY A 769 25.65 8.47 -17.47
C GLY A 769 26.07 9.72 -18.24
N PHE A 770 26.77 10.65 -17.60
CA PHE A 770 27.09 11.97 -18.17
C PHE A 770 28.38 11.96 -18.99
N VAL A 771 28.41 12.77 -20.05
CA VAL A 771 29.51 12.76 -21.04
C VAL A 771 30.50 13.88 -20.76
N GLU A 772 31.72 13.51 -20.35
CA GLU A 772 32.80 14.45 -19.99
C GLU A 772 32.34 15.59 -19.05
N PRO A 773 31.73 15.27 -17.88
CA PRO A 773 31.18 16.28 -16.99
C PRO A 773 32.24 17.21 -16.39
N VAL A 774 31.87 18.49 -16.31
CA VAL A 774 32.58 19.52 -15.54
C VAL A 774 31.84 19.73 -14.23
N PHE A 775 32.56 19.72 -13.12
CA PHE A 775 31.98 19.75 -11.78
C PHE A 775 32.22 21.07 -11.06
N GLU A 776 31.17 21.55 -10.39
CA GLU A 776 31.23 22.55 -9.34
C GLU A 776 30.86 21.89 -8.00
N VAL A 777 31.78 21.92 -7.04
CA VAL A 777 31.61 21.21 -5.76
C VAL A 777 31.78 22.16 -4.60
N THR A 778 30.84 22.12 -3.66
CA THR A 778 30.88 22.89 -2.42
C THR A 778 30.59 22.00 -1.23
N VAL A 779 31.05 22.42 -0.05
CA VAL A 779 30.81 21.72 1.23
C VAL A 779 30.37 22.72 2.28
N ASP A 780 29.48 22.31 3.17
CA ASP A 780 29.00 23.14 4.28
C ASP A 780 30.01 23.20 5.45
N LYS A 781 30.80 22.13 5.64
CA LYS A 781 31.86 22.01 6.65
C LYS A 781 33.10 21.35 6.06
N GLY A 782 34.28 21.75 6.54
CA GLY A 782 35.57 21.26 6.02
C GLY A 782 35.99 21.99 4.74
N SER A 783 36.75 21.31 3.89
CA SER A 783 37.14 21.85 2.58
C SER A 783 37.21 20.77 1.51
N VAL A 784 36.99 21.15 0.24
CA VAL A 784 37.01 20.22 -0.89
C VAL A 784 37.88 20.77 -2.01
N SER A 785 38.64 19.90 -2.68
CA SER A 785 39.33 20.19 -3.92
C SER A 785 38.96 19.18 -4.99
N VAL A 786 38.73 19.63 -6.22
CA VAL A 786 38.33 18.76 -7.33
C VAL A 786 39.46 18.68 -8.36
N ALA A 787 39.86 17.47 -8.71
CA ALA A 787 40.84 17.22 -9.77
C ALA A 787 40.53 15.88 -10.46
N ASN A 788 40.59 15.86 -11.81
CA ASN A 788 40.44 14.65 -12.62
C ASN A 788 39.19 13.81 -12.27
N GLY A 789 38.03 14.45 -12.06
CA GLY A 789 36.78 13.76 -11.72
C GLY A 789 36.74 13.15 -10.31
N THR A 790 37.65 13.56 -9.43
CA THR A 790 37.68 13.18 -8.01
C THR A 790 37.56 14.42 -7.14
N ALA A 791 36.68 14.38 -6.15
CA ALA A 791 36.61 15.37 -5.08
C ALA A 791 37.35 14.85 -3.84
N THR A 792 38.44 15.49 -3.46
CA THR A 792 39.14 15.23 -2.19
C THR A 792 38.54 16.10 -1.11
N TYR A 793 37.77 15.49 -0.21
CA TYR A 793 37.21 16.13 0.97
C TYR A 793 38.21 16.06 2.13
N ASN A 794 38.40 17.18 2.83
CA ASN A 794 39.20 17.26 4.05
C ASN A 794 38.28 17.61 5.22
N ALA A 795 38.16 16.68 6.16
CA ALA A 795 37.31 16.82 7.33
C ALA A 795 37.89 17.83 8.33
N PRO A 796 37.05 18.59 9.05
CA PRO A 796 37.49 19.32 10.24
C PRO A 796 37.93 18.37 11.36
N ASP A 797 38.59 18.90 12.38
CA ASP A 797 39.05 18.14 13.56
C ASP A 797 37.90 17.68 14.49
N GLU A 798 36.67 18.14 14.24
CA GLU A 798 35.48 17.84 15.05
C GLU A 798 34.57 16.84 14.32
N ALA A 799 34.08 15.84 15.05
CA ALA A 799 33.07 14.90 14.57
C ALA A 799 31.72 15.59 14.30
N GLY A 800 30.90 14.99 13.43
CA GLY A 800 29.56 15.45 13.10
C GLY A 800 29.15 15.16 11.66
N ILE A 801 28.01 15.72 11.26
CA ILE A 801 27.47 15.58 9.89
C ILE A 801 27.85 16.79 9.04
N ALA A 802 28.24 16.53 7.80
CA ALA A 802 28.47 17.51 6.76
C ALA A 802 27.79 17.06 5.45
N SER A 803 27.76 17.93 4.45
CA SER A 803 27.18 17.67 3.13
C SER A 803 28.05 18.29 2.04
N MET A 804 28.23 17.55 0.95
CA MET A 804 28.87 18.00 -0.27
C MET A 804 27.81 18.17 -1.36
N PHE A 805 27.66 19.38 -1.90
CA PHE A 805 26.81 19.66 -3.04
C PHE A 805 27.66 19.59 -4.31
N VAL A 806 27.27 18.69 -5.22
CA VAL A 806 27.91 18.45 -6.52
C VAL A 806 26.95 18.89 -7.61
N SER A 807 27.31 19.95 -8.33
CA SER A 807 26.65 20.35 -9.57
C SER A 807 27.51 19.96 -10.75
N LEU A 808 26.90 19.51 -11.85
CA LEU A 808 27.60 19.20 -13.08
C LEU A 808 26.92 19.81 -14.29
N THR A 809 27.75 20.15 -15.28
CA THR A 809 27.34 20.33 -16.67
C THR A 809 28.20 19.44 -17.55
N ASP A 810 27.57 18.68 -18.45
CA ASP A 810 28.29 17.80 -19.36
C ASP A 810 28.50 18.42 -20.75
N ASN A 811 29.32 17.79 -21.60
CA ASN A 811 29.70 18.36 -22.90
C ASN A 811 28.56 18.35 -23.95
N GLU A 812 27.42 17.70 -23.64
CA GLU A 812 26.20 17.68 -24.43
C GLU A 812 25.16 18.71 -23.94
N GLY A 813 25.45 19.40 -22.82
CA GLY A 813 24.60 20.47 -22.27
C GLY A 813 23.65 20.00 -21.17
N SER A 814 23.74 18.75 -20.74
CA SER A 814 22.97 18.18 -19.62
C SER A 814 23.44 18.76 -18.29
N ASN A 815 22.52 18.95 -17.35
CA ASN A 815 22.84 19.47 -16.02
C ASN A 815 22.21 18.61 -14.95
N TRP A 816 22.94 18.36 -13.87
CA TRP A 816 22.40 17.61 -12.74
C TRP A 816 23.08 17.99 -11.44
N ASP A 817 22.27 18.04 -10.38
CA ASP A 817 22.72 18.38 -9.03
C ASP A 817 22.52 17.18 -8.12
N ARG A 818 23.49 16.92 -7.26
CA ARG A 818 23.45 15.81 -6.30
C ARG A 818 24.06 16.23 -4.97
N ASN A 819 23.41 15.84 -3.88
CA ASN A 819 23.98 15.92 -2.55
C ASN A 819 24.71 14.61 -2.23
N VAL A 820 25.84 14.73 -1.53
CA VAL A 820 26.57 13.62 -0.93
C VAL A 820 26.67 13.87 0.57
N GLY A 821 26.11 12.95 1.37
CA GLY A 821 26.20 12.99 2.83
C GLY A 821 27.62 12.68 3.32
N ILE A 822 28.06 13.34 4.39
CA ILE A 822 29.37 13.08 4.99
C ILE A 822 29.21 12.87 6.51
N GLY A 823 29.55 11.66 6.96
CA GLY A 823 29.67 11.33 8.38
C GLY A 823 31.12 11.49 8.83
N ILE A 824 31.41 12.47 9.67
CA ILE A 824 32.71 12.68 10.30
C ILE A 824 32.68 11.96 11.66
N VAL A 825 33.22 10.74 11.73
CA VAL A 825 32.97 9.82 12.85
C VAL A 825 34.26 9.44 13.58
N ASP A 826 34.25 9.58 14.91
CA ASP A 826 35.35 9.16 15.77
C ASP A 826 35.60 7.66 15.68
N GLY A 827 36.87 7.26 15.52
CA GLY A 827 37.23 5.85 15.43
C GLY A 827 36.79 5.16 14.13
N TYR A 828 36.34 5.93 13.12
CA TYR A 828 36.18 5.40 11.77
C TYR A 828 37.52 4.89 11.23
N GLU A 829 37.61 3.58 11.00
CA GLU A 829 38.73 2.94 10.34
C GLU A 829 38.29 2.55 8.93
N ARG A 830 38.99 3.07 7.91
CA ARG A 830 38.74 2.71 6.51
C ARG A 830 39.11 1.24 6.31
N SER A 831 38.10 0.38 6.19
CA SER A 831 38.23 -1.08 5.97
C SER A 831 38.68 -1.42 4.57
#